data_AF-A0A8E2FAK5-F1
#
_entry.id   AF-A0A8E2FAK5-F1
#
_cell.length_a   1.000
_cell.length_b   1.000
_cell.length_c   1.000
_cell.angle_alpha   90.00
_cell.angle_beta   90.00
_cell.angle_gamma   90.00
#
_symmetry.space_group_name_H-M   'P 1'
#
loop_
_entity.id
_entity.type
_entity.pdbx_description
1 polymer ?
#
loop_
_entity_poly.entity_id
_entity_poly.type
_entity_poly.pdbx_seq_one_letter_code
_entity_poly.pdbx_strand_id
1 'polypeptide(L)'
;MSPAGSPSVQPSTASKVLEIPPLGNSGPLQYLAPKNDGFSTSRKSQTYAQCVASESPPATALSRGKSKRRPFQDSGRRKETGITRQLNACLRCRMQRNRCKLDVKNPKGPCISCQGVTTRMTRLPCLRYKITDSVLFRTGLDYMPFYKSHPMTGPSYGDFHIAKDWAGATTRSLSITQDRSSVVLTLEVREFHPPYDENARDLKGRSMYSIPWAIVDPDVAVETINTYIDNSIASYLDAILDDTDSLVMNVFHIAFRLSIFPTPNRLLRDALRLWVVCRFIESRWRCCGDDTLKAENLEDPFHPWISPPPYIDYQVASIFIERILGPLRRNTLNALQTLVLSNKPSNWYPIFLTSFILLHNYGLQVLFQRQFASRRQANPFRPDFDWAKPQIRRMAQLDSEQIIFMEKLKERVNQNVWILQALLLANASMSWYLGLASYSPCKSNLSNISEKVQRWPQIITGDLAWDGPSFCTEAEYTHELTPQHKLEINSALKFFKDLGLDGNEVNCRNFPLPTLGKMLLCYAVDLHHGKGFVNIRGLNPDHYSQEDNILLFLGISSYIGEKRAKQDEDGNMLMHISDAKESRELQQNRPTRFSSRASTFHTDAFCDILALQTRSCAAEGGNHIVASSSTVYNKIVVTRPDLLAVLARPNWPFDSRGRLFDCNKRPLLFYHGGRVILNFAREPLIGLDNIERTEGFPALSEEQREALDLIESLARESQLTLNIQPGDLTFINNHALLHSRESFKDDSKSNRYLVRMWLKNEVLAWKLPYQLQMGNQRIYESNELEEKWNIVAVPKLRFKPSERLCS
;
A
#
# COMPACT_ATOMS: atom_id res chain seq x y z
N MET A 1 -6.72 67.62 -36.12
CA MET A 1 -7.06 68.34 -34.87
C MET A 1 -7.93 67.43 -34.02
N SER A 2 -7.61 67.30 -32.74
CA SER A 2 -8.49 66.76 -31.67
C SER A 2 -8.92 67.96 -30.78
N PRO A 3 -9.74 67.82 -29.72
CA PRO A 3 -10.43 66.65 -29.17
C PRO A 3 -11.92 66.94 -28.74
N ALA A 4 -12.43 66.12 -27.80
CA ALA A 4 -13.69 66.21 -27.01
C ALA A 4 -14.94 65.51 -27.60
N GLY A 5 -15.73 64.75 -26.82
CA GLY A 5 -15.56 64.33 -25.42
C GLY A 5 -16.64 63.33 -24.98
N SER A 6 -16.43 62.60 -23.88
CA SER A 6 -17.37 61.59 -23.35
C SER A 6 -17.33 61.58 -21.81
N PRO A 7 -18.48 61.48 -21.11
CA PRO A 7 -18.51 61.36 -19.65
C PRO A 7 -18.52 59.89 -19.16
N SER A 8 -18.12 59.71 -17.90
CA SER A 8 -18.03 58.46 -17.13
C SER A 8 -19.40 57.85 -16.75
N VAL A 9 -19.51 56.59 -16.28
CA VAL A 9 -19.25 56.11 -14.88
C VAL A 9 -18.83 54.62 -14.83
N GLN A 10 -18.22 54.24 -13.69
CA GLN A 10 -17.46 53.01 -13.32
C GLN A 10 -18.19 51.65 -13.44
N PRO A 11 -17.42 50.53 -13.37
CA PRO A 11 -17.54 49.66 -12.18
C PRO A 11 -16.19 49.31 -11.50
N SER A 12 -16.25 48.52 -10.41
CA SER A 12 -15.25 48.43 -9.34
C SER A 12 -14.43 47.14 -9.26
N THR A 13 -13.27 47.26 -8.57
CA THR A 13 -12.48 46.20 -7.88
C THR A 13 -11.87 45.07 -8.72
N ALA A 14 -10.56 45.19 -8.98
CA ALA A 14 -9.70 44.12 -9.49
C ALA A 14 -9.03 43.30 -8.37
N SER A 15 -8.81 42.00 -8.62
CA SER A 15 -7.97 41.15 -7.74
C SER A 15 -6.48 41.38 -8.00
N LYS A 16 -5.67 41.49 -6.94
CA LYS A 16 -4.21 41.62 -7.04
C LYS A 16 -3.56 40.27 -7.32
N VAL A 17 -2.86 40.17 -8.44
CA VAL A 17 -1.80 39.18 -8.66
C VAL A 17 -0.59 39.56 -7.78
N LEU A 18 0.04 38.58 -7.14
CA LEU A 18 1.31 38.75 -6.43
C LEU A 18 2.44 38.16 -7.27
N GLU A 19 3.37 39.01 -7.69
CA GLU A 19 4.54 38.63 -8.48
C GLU A 19 5.60 37.94 -7.61
N ILE A 20 6.40 37.06 -8.25
CA ILE A 20 7.48 36.30 -7.61
C ILE A 20 8.82 36.97 -7.96
N PRO A 21 9.67 37.38 -6.99
CA PRO A 21 10.98 37.95 -7.26
C PRO A 21 12.04 36.85 -7.57
N PRO A 22 13.12 37.18 -8.31
CA PRO A 22 14.08 36.20 -8.80
C PRO A 22 15.09 35.69 -7.76
N LEU A 23 15.67 34.52 -8.05
CA LEU A 23 16.66 33.82 -7.21
C LEU A 23 17.99 34.58 -7.11
N GLY A 24 18.46 34.81 -5.89
CA GLY A 24 19.80 35.33 -5.60
C GLY A 24 20.75 34.25 -5.07
N ASN A 25 21.99 34.23 -5.59
CA ASN A 25 23.05 33.33 -5.13
C ASN A 25 23.40 33.56 -3.64
N SER A 26 23.56 32.48 -2.88
CA SER A 26 24.23 32.51 -1.57
C SER A 26 25.08 31.25 -1.36
N GLY A 27 26.28 31.42 -0.82
CA GLY A 27 27.28 30.37 -0.65
C GLY A 27 27.07 29.48 0.59
N PRO A 28 27.99 28.53 0.85
CA PRO A 28 27.82 27.53 1.91
C PRO A 28 27.91 28.14 3.31
N LEU A 29 26.91 27.84 4.15
CA LEU A 29 26.88 28.25 5.56
C LEU A 29 27.73 27.30 6.43
N GLN A 30 28.65 27.87 7.21
CA GLN A 30 29.49 27.14 8.15
C GLN A 30 28.70 26.66 9.38
N TYR A 31 28.98 25.43 9.83
CA TYR A 31 28.49 24.90 11.11
C TYR A 31 29.23 25.54 12.28
N LEU A 32 28.48 26.00 13.30
CA LEU A 32 29.01 26.35 14.62
C LEU A 32 28.54 25.31 15.65
N ALA A 33 29.49 24.58 16.23
CA ALA A 33 29.23 23.57 17.24
C ALA A 33 29.01 24.20 18.64
N PRO A 34 28.06 23.70 19.46
CA PRO A 34 27.98 24.04 20.88
C PRO A 34 29.12 23.39 21.67
N LYS A 35 29.66 24.10 22.67
CA LYS A 35 30.78 23.63 23.49
C LYS A 35 30.36 22.51 24.47
N ASN A 36 31.28 21.59 24.71
CA ASN A 36 31.25 20.66 25.84
C ASN A 36 31.47 21.43 27.16
N ASP A 37 30.56 21.22 28.13
CA ASP A 37 30.85 21.36 29.55
C ASP A 37 30.49 20.04 30.23
N GLY A 38 31.49 19.27 30.62
CA GLY A 38 31.31 17.98 31.27
C GLY A 38 31.08 18.14 32.78
N PHE A 39 30.24 17.28 33.38
CA PHE A 39 30.19 17.15 34.83
C PHE A 39 30.17 15.69 35.29
N SER A 40 31.05 15.40 36.24
CA SER A 40 31.32 14.06 36.76
C SER A 40 30.27 13.58 37.76
N THR A 41 30.29 12.28 38.01
CA THR A 41 29.42 11.63 39.00
C THR A 41 29.95 11.81 40.42
N SER A 42 29.09 12.21 41.36
CA SER A 42 29.20 11.70 42.73
C SER A 42 27.85 11.70 43.47
N ARG A 43 27.64 10.68 44.30
CA ARG A 43 26.54 10.63 45.27
C ARG A 43 27.05 11.20 46.60
N LYS A 44 26.26 12.05 47.27
CA LYS A 44 25.90 11.87 48.69
C LYS A 44 24.84 12.87 49.16
N SER A 45 24.20 12.50 50.26
CA SER A 45 23.10 13.17 50.97
C SER A 45 23.59 14.07 52.11
N GLN A 46 22.83 15.13 52.42
CA GLN A 46 22.66 15.86 53.71
C GLN A 46 22.52 17.38 53.42
N THR A 47 21.34 17.98 53.54
CA THR A 47 20.60 18.52 54.72
C THR A 47 21.03 19.92 55.17
N TYR A 48 20.04 20.65 55.71
CA TYR A 48 20.06 22.01 56.27
C TYR A 48 19.99 23.19 55.29
N ALA A 49 19.36 24.24 55.79
CA ALA A 49 18.92 25.43 55.08
C ALA A 49 19.23 26.66 55.92
N GLN A 50 19.44 27.82 55.28
CA GLN A 50 19.01 29.11 55.82
C GLN A 50 18.94 30.18 54.73
N CYS A 51 18.14 31.21 54.99
CA CYS A 51 17.74 32.25 54.04
C CYS A 51 18.59 33.52 54.18
N VAL A 52 18.57 34.36 53.15
CA VAL A 52 18.59 35.83 53.30
C VAL A 52 17.55 36.44 52.34
N ALA A 53 16.78 37.42 52.81
CA ALA A 53 15.80 38.21 52.02
C ALA A 53 16.53 39.36 51.25
N SER A 54 15.95 40.18 50.36
CA SER A 54 14.65 40.87 50.35
C SER A 54 14.45 41.58 48.96
N GLU A 55 13.42 42.36 48.60
CA GLU A 55 12.10 42.71 49.19
C GLU A 55 11.12 43.33 48.14
N SER A 56 9.91 43.63 48.61
CA SER A 56 8.96 44.68 48.15
C SER A 56 8.07 44.41 46.91
N PRO A 57 6.92 45.12 46.77
CA PRO A 57 5.91 45.53 47.75
C PRO A 57 4.52 44.89 47.46
N PRO A 58 3.43 45.15 48.22
CA PRO A 58 2.25 44.27 48.20
C PRO A 58 1.16 44.63 47.17
N ALA A 59 0.50 43.60 46.64
CA ALA A 59 -0.79 43.72 45.95
C ALA A 59 -1.79 42.68 46.49
N THR A 60 -2.94 43.17 46.96
CA THR A 60 -3.99 42.38 47.61
C THR A 60 -4.77 41.50 46.63
N ALA A 61 -4.41 40.21 46.57
CA ALA A 61 -5.26 39.18 46.00
C ALA A 61 -5.34 37.98 46.98
N LEU A 62 -6.56 37.62 47.39
CA LEU A 62 -6.83 36.47 48.28
C LEU A 62 -6.55 35.14 47.57
N SER A 63 -5.27 34.80 47.41
CA SER A 63 -4.88 33.49 46.89
C SER A 63 -5.20 32.42 47.94
N ARG A 64 -6.19 31.56 47.63
CA ARG A 64 -6.42 30.33 48.40
C ARG A 64 -5.19 29.43 48.25
N GLY A 65 -4.28 29.50 49.23
CA GLY A 65 -3.05 28.72 49.25
C GLY A 65 -3.34 27.23 49.03
N LYS A 66 -2.70 26.63 48.02
CA LYS A 66 -2.80 25.20 47.74
C LYS A 66 -2.28 24.42 48.95
N SER A 67 -3.18 23.80 49.72
CA SER A 67 -2.79 23.02 50.89
C SER A 67 -1.72 21.96 50.52
N LYS A 68 -0.60 21.94 51.26
CA LYS A 68 0.39 20.86 51.13
C LYS A 68 -0.32 19.54 51.43
N ARG A 69 -0.31 18.61 50.47
CA ARG A 69 -0.93 17.27 50.62
C ARG A 69 -0.33 16.55 51.83
N ARG A 70 -1.09 16.47 52.93
CA ARG A 70 -0.71 15.70 54.11
C ARG A 70 -0.80 14.18 53.81
N PRO A 71 0.03 13.33 54.44
CA PRO A 71 -0.17 11.88 54.40
C PRO A 71 -1.58 11.51 54.90
N PHE A 72 -2.22 10.51 54.30
CA PHE A 72 -3.49 9.99 54.82
C PHE A 72 -3.30 9.54 56.28
N GLN A 73 -4.18 9.96 57.19
CA GLN A 73 -4.11 9.51 58.60
C GLN A 73 -4.57 8.05 58.75
N ASP A 74 -5.53 7.64 57.93
CA ASP A 74 -6.09 6.28 57.85
C ASP A 74 -5.10 5.26 57.23
N SER A 75 -4.81 4.19 57.97
CA SER A 75 -3.90 3.09 57.59
C SER A 75 -4.46 2.20 56.48
N GLY A 76 -5.78 2.00 56.40
CA GLY A 76 -6.45 1.28 55.32
C GLY A 76 -6.31 2.03 54.00
N ARG A 77 -6.57 3.34 54.00
CA ARG A 77 -6.40 4.17 52.79
C ARG A 77 -4.94 4.33 52.35
N ARG A 78 -3.96 4.20 53.26
CA ARG A 78 -2.54 4.05 52.90
C ARG A 78 -2.31 2.73 52.14
N LYS A 79 -2.78 1.59 52.67
CA LYS A 79 -2.66 0.27 52.03
C LYS A 79 -3.32 0.25 50.65
N GLU A 80 -4.57 0.67 50.53
CA GLU A 80 -5.27 0.82 49.24
C GLU A 80 -4.46 1.64 48.24
N THR A 81 -3.93 2.80 48.66
CA THR A 81 -3.17 3.70 47.77
C THR A 81 -1.82 3.08 47.37
N GLY A 82 -1.20 2.26 48.22
CA GLY A 82 -0.02 1.46 47.87
C GLY A 82 -0.32 0.44 46.77
N ILE A 83 -1.40 -0.35 46.93
CA ILE A 83 -1.79 -1.38 45.95
C ILE A 83 -2.22 -0.73 44.63
N THR A 84 -2.97 0.39 44.65
CA THR A 84 -3.31 1.15 43.42
C THR A 84 -2.07 1.76 42.74
N ARG A 85 -0.95 1.99 43.45
CA ARG A 85 0.33 2.37 42.82
C ARG A 85 1.04 1.19 42.19
N GLN A 86 1.00 0.01 42.81
CA GLN A 86 1.58 -1.22 42.26
C GLN A 86 0.84 -1.69 41.00
N LEU A 87 -0.49 -1.75 41.05
CA LEU A 87 -1.33 -2.23 39.92
C LEU A 87 -1.69 -1.13 38.90
N ASN A 88 -1.30 0.12 39.16
CA ASN A 88 -1.75 1.34 38.50
C ASN A 88 -3.26 1.63 38.64
N ALA A 89 -3.60 2.93 38.69
CA ALA A 89 -4.98 3.38 38.52
C ALA A 89 -5.41 3.20 37.06
N CYS A 90 -6.63 2.70 36.81
CA CYS A 90 -7.13 2.50 35.46
C CYS A 90 -7.24 3.84 34.68
N LEU A 91 -7.10 3.75 33.36
CA LEU A 91 -7.10 4.87 32.43
C LEU A 91 -8.33 5.77 32.59
N ARG A 92 -9.52 5.17 32.71
CA ARG A 92 -10.77 5.90 32.97
C ARG A 92 -10.72 6.69 34.28
N CYS A 93 -10.34 6.08 35.40
CA CYS A 93 -10.21 6.78 36.67
C CYS A 93 -9.12 7.88 36.62
N ARG A 94 -8.02 7.63 35.91
CA ARG A 94 -6.93 8.59 35.70
C ARG A 94 -7.40 9.83 34.93
N MET A 95 -8.09 9.63 33.80
CA MET A 95 -8.64 10.73 32.98
C MET A 95 -9.73 11.51 33.72
N GLN A 96 -10.67 10.81 34.38
CA GLN A 96 -11.76 11.43 35.15
C GLN A 96 -11.32 11.97 36.52
N ARG A 97 -10.05 11.83 36.90
CA ARG A 97 -9.49 12.16 38.23
C ARG A 97 -10.22 11.48 39.42
N ASN A 98 -10.88 10.36 39.15
CA ASN A 98 -11.62 9.56 40.12
C ASN A 98 -10.70 8.61 40.90
N ARG A 99 -11.06 8.28 42.16
CA ARG A 99 -10.31 7.28 42.94
C ARG A 99 -10.54 5.88 42.37
N CYS A 100 -9.48 5.21 41.92
CA CYS A 100 -9.53 3.83 41.44
C CYS A 100 -9.50 2.85 42.64
N LYS A 101 -10.67 2.38 43.08
CA LYS A 101 -10.81 1.37 44.15
C LYS A 101 -10.70 -0.03 43.56
N LEU A 102 -9.72 -0.81 43.98
CA LEU A 102 -9.52 -2.18 43.50
C LEU A 102 -10.58 -3.12 44.08
N ASP A 103 -10.98 -4.11 43.28
CA ASP A 103 -11.70 -5.27 43.78
C ASP A 103 -10.69 -6.24 44.40
N VAL A 104 -10.86 -6.60 45.67
CA VAL A 104 -9.95 -7.49 46.39
C VAL A 104 -10.16 -8.95 45.97
N LYS A 105 -11.37 -9.32 45.54
CA LYS A 105 -11.70 -10.66 45.05
C LYS A 105 -11.23 -10.87 43.61
N ASN A 106 -11.19 -9.81 42.80
CA ASN A 106 -10.62 -9.84 41.46
C ASN A 106 -9.68 -8.64 41.19
N PRO A 107 -8.43 -8.67 41.69
CA PRO A 107 -7.48 -7.54 41.56
C PRO A 107 -7.14 -7.16 40.11
N LYS A 108 -7.19 -8.13 39.18
CA LYS A 108 -6.95 -7.93 37.74
C LYS A 108 -8.19 -7.39 37.01
N GLY A 109 -9.39 -7.73 37.47
CA GLY A 109 -10.67 -7.32 36.88
C GLY A 109 -11.00 -5.83 37.01
N PRO A 110 -12.16 -5.38 36.52
CA PRO A 110 -12.58 -3.98 36.61
C PRO A 110 -12.58 -3.48 38.05
N CYS A 111 -12.09 -2.26 38.27
CA CYS A 111 -12.09 -1.64 39.59
C CYS A 111 -13.54 -1.34 40.04
N ILE A 112 -13.81 -1.36 41.35
CA ILE A 112 -15.15 -1.15 41.93
C ILE A 112 -15.74 0.19 41.44
N SER A 113 -14.90 1.22 41.31
CA SER A 113 -15.29 2.54 40.78
C SER A 113 -15.73 2.54 39.31
N CYS A 114 -15.53 1.44 38.58
CA CYS A 114 -15.97 1.23 37.20
C CYS A 114 -17.04 0.15 37.05
N GLN A 115 -17.10 -0.84 37.96
CA GLN A 115 -18.08 -1.96 37.90
C GLN A 115 -19.54 -1.47 37.85
N GLY A 116 -19.88 -0.41 38.59
CA GLY A 116 -21.25 0.13 38.66
C GLY A 116 -21.63 1.12 37.54
N VAL A 117 -20.95 1.16 36.39
CA VAL A 117 -21.27 2.11 35.30
C VAL A 117 -21.24 1.44 33.94
N THR A 118 -22.38 1.45 33.25
CA THR A 118 -22.56 0.89 31.90
C THR A 118 -21.54 1.46 30.90
N THR A 119 -20.71 0.58 30.36
CA THR A 119 -19.80 0.88 29.24
C THR A 119 -20.60 0.99 27.94
N ARG A 120 -20.72 2.21 27.40
CA ARG A 120 -21.02 2.44 25.98
C ARG A 120 -19.70 2.38 25.19
N MET A 121 -19.72 2.05 23.90
CA MET A 121 -18.50 2.03 23.06
C MET A 121 -17.68 3.33 23.12
N THR A 122 -18.33 4.48 23.32
CA THR A 122 -17.69 5.80 23.47
C THR A 122 -16.99 6.02 24.83
N ARG A 123 -17.06 5.07 25.76
CA ARG A 123 -16.46 5.18 27.11
C ARG A 123 -15.48 4.04 27.35
N LEU A 124 -14.19 4.39 27.43
CA LEU A 124 -13.10 3.45 27.66
C LEU A 124 -13.36 2.52 28.86
N PRO A 125 -13.16 1.19 28.70
CA PRO A 125 -13.31 0.23 29.79
C PRO A 125 -12.23 0.39 30.87
N CYS A 126 -12.30 -0.42 31.93
CA CYS A 126 -11.42 -0.33 33.10
C CYS A 126 -10.00 -0.90 32.85
N LEU A 127 -9.29 -0.34 31.88
CA LEU A 127 -7.94 -0.76 31.49
C LEU A 127 -6.88 -0.11 32.37
N ARG A 128 -5.86 -0.87 32.81
CA ARG A 128 -4.75 -0.38 33.66
C ARG A 128 -3.42 -0.17 32.90
N TYR A 129 -3.37 -0.56 31.63
CA TYR A 129 -2.23 -0.37 30.75
C TYR A 129 -1.88 1.11 30.54
N LYS A 130 -0.60 1.41 30.42
CA LYS A 130 -0.08 2.71 29.99
C LYS A 130 0.39 2.61 28.54
N ILE A 131 0.39 3.75 27.84
CA ILE A 131 1.00 3.88 26.51
C ILE A 131 2.50 3.48 26.57
N THR A 132 3.19 3.76 27.68
CA THR A 132 4.60 3.38 27.93
C THR A 132 4.87 1.89 28.04
N ASP A 133 3.84 1.07 28.22
CA ASP A 133 3.96 -0.38 28.36
C ASP A 133 4.00 -1.08 26.97
N SER A 134 3.79 -0.30 25.90
CA SER A 134 3.85 -0.75 24.50
C SER A 134 5.23 -1.25 24.08
N VAL A 135 5.27 -2.45 23.50
CA VAL A 135 6.47 -3.07 22.91
C VAL A 135 6.41 -2.86 21.40
N LEU A 136 7.21 -1.92 20.89
CA LEU A 136 7.15 -1.45 19.49
C LEU A 136 8.16 -2.13 18.54
N PHE A 137 8.97 -3.05 19.05
CA PHE A 137 9.98 -3.80 18.31
C PHE A 137 10.36 -5.05 19.10
N ARG A 138 11.10 -5.97 18.49
CA ARG A 138 11.69 -7.13 19.20
C ARG A 138 12.67 -6.62 20.27
N THR A 139 12.35 -6.81 21.54
CA THR A 139 13.27 -6.52 22.65
C THR A 139 14.11 -7.75 22.91
N GLY A 140 15.43 -7.63 22.73
CA GLY A 140 16.40 -8.63 23.12
C GLY A 140 16.73 -9.70 22.06
N LEU A 141 17.93 -10.26 22.21
CA LEU A 141 18.36 -11.52 21.60
C LEU A 141 18.42 -12.64 22.67
N ASP A 142 17.92 -12.34 23.87
CA ASP A 142 18.11 -12.97 25.17
C ASP A 142 17.59 -14.41 25.30
N TYR A 143 17.10 -15.00 24.20
CA TYR A 143 16.67 -16.40 24.14
C TYR A 143 17.79 -17.35 23.66
N MET A 144 18.84 -16.85 22.99
CA MET A 144 19.92 -17.73 22.51
C MET A 144 21.02 -17.92 23.56
N PRO A 145 21.62 -19.12 23.68
CA PRO A 145 22.70 -19.39 24.65
C PRO A 145 23.88 -18.43 24.51
N PHE A 146 24.40 -18.25 23.28
CA PHE A 146 25.53 -17.36 22.99
C PHE A 146 25.32 -15.93 23.54
N TYR A 147 24.13 -15.35 23.34
CA TYR A 147 23.82 -14.00 23.84
C TYR A 147 23.57 -13.90 25.35
N LYS A 148 23.45 -15.05 26.05
CA LYS A 148 23.39 -15.10 27.53
C LYS A 148 24.75 -15.32 28.18
N SER A 149 25.62 -16.11 27.55
CA SER A 149 26.90 -16.54 28.11
C SER A 149 28.09 -15.73 27.61
N HIS A 150 28.02 -15.13 26.41
CA HIS A 150 29.15 -14.39 25.87
C HIS A 150 29.35 -13.06 26.62
N PRO A 151 30.53 -12.80 27.20
CA PRO A 151 30.83 -11.51 27.80
C PRO A 151 30.96 -10.45 26.71
N MET A 152 29.86 -9.70 26.49
CA MET A 152 29.86 -8.41 25.76
C MET A 152 29.63 -7.24 26.73
N THR A 153 30.24 -7.34 27.91
CA THR A 153 31.20 -6.33 28.43
C THR A 153 30.78 -4.86 28.50
N GLY A 154 29.70 -4.63 29.24
CA GLY A 154 29.73 -3.64 30.30
C GLY A 154 28.94 -4.14 31.51
N PRO A 155 28.69 -3.30 32.52
CA PRO A 155 27.79 -3.63 33.62
C PRO A 155 26.31 -3.70 33.19
N SER A 156 26.00 -3.37 31.94
CA SER A 156 24.68 -3.52 31.31
C SER A 156 24.81 -4.15 29.92
N TYR A 157 23.77 -4.85 29.47
CA TYR A 157 23.67 -5.39 28.12
C TYR A 157 23.67 -4.25 27.09
N GLY A 158 24.57 -4.30 26.09
CA GLY A 158 24.71 -3.25 25.07
C GLY A 158 25.76 -2.15 25.36
N ASP A 159 26.60 -2.32 26.38
CA ASP A 159 27.84 -1.55 26.53
C ASP A 159 29.00 -2.27 25.85
N PHE A 160 29.76 -1.57 25.00
CA PHE A 160 30.86 -2.17 24.21
C PHE A 160 32.25 -1.67 24.65
N HIS A 161 32.37 -1.19 25.89
CA HIS A 161 33.54 -0.48 26.41
C HIS A 161 34.67 -1.40 26.94
N ILE A 162 34.83 -2.62 26.38
CA ILE A 162 36.01 -3.45 26.66
C ILE A 162 37.26 -2.88 26.02
N ALA A 163 38.37 -3.08 26.71
CA ALA A 163 39.64 -3.38 26.04
C ALA A 163 39.46 -4.68 25.22
N LYS A 164 39.35 -4.54 23.90
CA LYS A 164 39.51 -5.64 22.95
C LYS A 164 41.01 -5.84 22.75
N ASP A 165 41.47 -7.09 22.71
CA ASP A 165 42.86 -7.38 22.37
C ASP A 165 43.05 -7.17 20.86
N TRP A 166 43.58 -6.02 20.46
CA TRP A 166 43.67 -5.63 19.06
C TRP A 166 44.90 -6.25 18.39
N ALA A 167 44.72 -6.91 17.25
CA ALA A 167 45.80 -7.56 16.51
C ALA A 167 46.78 -6.56 15.83
N GLY A 168 46.39 -5.28 15.74
CA GLY A 168 47.22 -4.21 15.21
C GLY A 168 46.55 -2.84 15.30
N ALA A 169 47.27 -1.78 14.90
CA ALA A 169 46.76 -0.41 14.92
C ALA A 169 45.82 -0.07 13.73
N THR A 170 45.96 -0.80 12.61
CA THR A 170 45.28 -0.53 11.34
C THR A 170 43.75 -0.60 11.47
N THR A 171 43.06 0.45 11.05
CA THR A 171 41.60 0.47 10.90
C THR A 171 41.20 0.24 9.44
N ARG A 172 39.98 -0.24 9.22
CA ARG A 172 39.34 -0.37 7.90
C ARG A 172 37.92 0.19 7.96
N SER A 173 37.37 0.51 6.80
CA SER A 173 36.00 1.04 6.66
C SER A 173 35.10 -0.04 6.07
N LEU A 174 34.15 -0.56 6.85
CA LEU A 174 33.15 -1.51 6.38
C LEU A 174 31.88 -0.77 5.98
N SER A 175 31.52 -0.84 4.70
CA SER A 175 30.30 -0.22 4.16
C SER A 175 29.17 -1.26 4.01
N ILE A 176 28.04 -1.01 4.68
CA ILE A 176 26.85 -1.87 4.70
C ILE A 176 25.57 -1.12 4.30
N THR A 177 24.64 -1.84 3.68
CA THR A 177 23.34 -1.29 3.23
C THR A 177 22.20 -2.30 3.36
N GLN A 178 20.97 -1.81 3.28
CA GLN A 178 19.74 -2.59 3.09
C GLN A 178 19.09 -2.34 1.71
N ASP A 179 19.79 -1.64 0.81
CA ASP A 179 19.32 -1.25 -0.54
C ASP A 179 18.03 -0.39 -0.57
N ARG A 180 17.74 0.31 0.55
CA ARG A 180 16.59 1.22 0.71
C ARG A 180 16.92 2.71 0.58
N SER A 181 18.19 3.08 0.58
CA SER A 181 18.65 4.46 0.42
C SER A 181 19.89 4.49 -0.48
N SER A 182 20.12 5.62 -1.15
CA SER A 182 21.38 5.93 -1.83
C SER A 182 22.54 6.18 -0.84
N VAL A 183 22.21 6.46 0.43
CA VAL A 183 23.19 6.57 1.51
C VAL A 183 23.55 5.17 2.02
N VAL A 184 24.84 4.95 2.27
CA VAL A 184 25.41 3.72 2.80
C VAL A 184 25.89 3.97 4.24
N LEU A 185 25.76 2.97 5.11
CA LEU A 185 26.29 3.04 6.47
C LEU A 185 27.74 2.52 6.48
N THR A 186 28.70 3.41 6.68
CA THR A 186 30.12 3.06 6.80
C THR A 186 30.53 3.04 8.27
N LEU A 187 31.20 1.98 8.71
CA LEU A 187 31.63 1.78 10.09
C LEU A 187 33.14 1.55 10.14
N GLU A 188 33.83 2.21 11.08
CA GLU A 188 35.24 1.94 11.35
C GLU A 188 35.41 0.65 12.15
N VAL A 189 36.25 -0.24 11.65
CA VAL A 189 36.50 -1.57 12.21
C VAL A 189 37.99 -1.85 12.34
N ARG A 190 38.35 -2.72 13.27
CA ARG A 190 39.73 -3.19 13.50
C ARG A 190 39.72 -4.69 13.82
N GLU A 191 40.82 -5.35 13.48
CA GLU A 191 41.04 -6.78 13.76
C GLU A 191 41.43 -7.01 15.22
N PHE A 192 40.84 -8.01 15.87
CA PHE A 192 41.09 -8.37 17.26
C PHE A 192 41.42 -9.85 17.41
N HIS A 193 42.11 -10.24 18.47
CA HIS A 193 42.29 -11.64 18.83
C HIS A 193 41.00 -12.15 19.51
N PRO A 194 40.27 -13.11 18.91
CA PRO A 194 39.02 -13.58 19.48
C PRO A 194 39.26 -14.50 20.69
N PRO A 195 38.38 -14.48 21.71
CA PRO A 195 38.39 -15.50 22.74
C PRO A 195 38.06 -16.87 22.13
N TYR A 196 38.69 -17.93 22.63
CA TYR A 196 38.46 -19.29 22.12
C TYR A 196 37.11 -19.85 22.62
N ASP A 197 36.12 -19.90 21.73
CA ASP A 197 34.87 -20.66 21.90
C ASP A 197 34.47 -21.27 20.54
N GLU A 198 34.62 -22.59 20.42
CA GLU A 198 34.30 -23.38 19.22
C GLU A 198 32.79 -23.52 18.94
N ASN A 199 31.95 -23.28 19.96
CA ASN A 199 30.50 -23.41 19.91
C ASN A 199 29.79 -22.07 19.64
N ALA A 200 30.55 -20.98 19.55
CA ALA A 200 30.07 -19.64 19.23
C ALA A 200 29.51 -19.54 17.80
N ARG A 201 28.18 -19.66 17.67
CA ARG A 201 27.45 -19.67 16.37
C ARG A 201 26.37 -18.59 16.31
N ASP A 202 26.20 -17.98 15.14
CA ASP A 202 25.12 -17.01 14.89
C ASP A 202 23.76 -17.68 14.58
N LEU A 203 22.73 -16.87 14.31
CA LEU A 203 21.38 -17.31 13.90
C LEU A 203 21.34 -18.12 12.59
N LYS A 204 22.46 -18.21 11.86
CA LYS A 204 22.64 -18.91 10.59
C LYS A 204 23.62 -20.09 10.70
N GLY A 205 24.17 -20.37 11.88
CA GLY A 205 25.17 -21.43 12.08
C GLY A 205 26.61 -21.03 11.72
N ARG A 206 26.86 -19.78 11.33
CA ARG A 206 28.21 -19.25 11.04
C ARG A 206 28.98 -19.09 12.34
N SER A 207 30.29 -19.39 12.32
CA SER A 207 31.16 -19.12 13.49
C SER A 207 31.22 -17.63 13.78
N MET A 208 31.10 -17.25 15.06
CA MET A 208 31.11 -15.84 15.46
C MET A 208 32.46 -15.15 15.22
N TYR A 209 33.57 -15.90 15.20
CA TYR A 209 34.93 -15.36 15.12
C TYR A 209 35.70 -15.77 13.87
N SER A 210 35.08 -16.42 12.88
CA SER A 210 35.77 -16.80 11.63
C SER A 210 36.33 -15.60 10.86
N ILE A 211 35.78 -14.40 11.12
CA ILE A 211 36.30 -13.12 10.66
C ILE A 211 36.36 -12.20 11.89
N PRO A 212 37.52 -12.10 12.57
CA PRO A 212 37.63 -11.47 13.88
C PRO A 212 37.83 -9.94 13.75
N TRP A 213 36.84 -9.28 13.16
CA TRP A 213 36.77 -7.83 13.05
C TRP A 213 35.67 -7.28 13.96
N ALA A 214 35.94 -6.13 14.58
CA ALA A 214 35.01 -5.46 15.48
C ALA A 214 34.97 -3.95 15.22
N ILE A 215 33.82 -3.33 15.49
CA ILE A 215 33.68 -1.86 15.50
C ILE A 215 34.72 -1.28 16.47
N VAL A 216 35.47 -0.26 16.02
CA VAL A 216 36.53 0.40 16.82
C VAL A 216 35.93 1.04 18.06
N ASP A 217 35.10 2.07 17.84
CA ASP A 217 34.45 2.88 18.87
C ASP A 217 32.92 2.81 18.73
N PRO A 218 32.19 2.36 19.78
CA PRO A 218 30.74 2.22 19.73
C PRO A 218 29.98 3.55 19.83
N ASP A 219 30.58 4.61 20.37
CA ASP A 219 29.96 5.92 20.51
C ASP A 219 30.04 6.67 19.17
N VAL A 220 31.20 6.63 18.51
CA VAL A 220 31.36 7.11 17.12
C VAL A 220 30.38 6.37 16.20
N ALA A 221 30.28 5.04 16.30
CA ALA A 221 29.31 4.27 15.52
C ALA A 221 27.85 4.69 15.79
N VAL A 222 27.49 5.05 17.04
CA VAL A 222 26.16 5.60 17.36
C VAL A 222 25.95 6.96 16.68
N GLU A 223 26.94 7.84 16.62
CA GLU A 223 26.85 9.12 15.92
C GLU A 223 26.69 8.95 14.40
N THR A 224 27.49 8.07 13.79
CA THR A 224 27.39 7.72 12.37
C THR A 224 26.02 7.13 12.04
N ILE A 225 25.52 6.21 12.87
CA ILE A 225 24.19 5.61 12.69
C ILE A 225 23.08 6.66 12.86
N ASN A 226 23.17 7.57 13.84
CA ASN A 226 22.16 8.62 14.00
C ASN A 226 22.11 9.56 12.79
N THR A 227 23.26 9.86 12.18
CA THR A 227 23.37 10.64 10.94
C THR A 227 22.77 9.87 9.76
N TYR A 228 23.07 8.57 9.64
CA TYR A 228 22.47 7.67 8.65
C TYR A 228 20.94 7.62 8.78
N ILE A 229 20.41 7.51 10.02
CA ILE A 229 18.97 7.50 10.28
C ILE A 229 18.31 8.76 9.74
N ASP A 230 18.77 9.95 10.14
CA ASP A 230 18.17 11.23 9.72
C ASP A 230 18.22 11.41 8.19
N ASN A 231 19.33 11.01 7.55
CA ASN A 231 19.48 11.09 6.09
C ASN A 231 18.63 10.06 5.33
N SER A 232 18.31 8.92 5.96
CA SER A 232 17.58 7.82 5.33
C SER A 232 16.06 7.92 5.41
N ILE A 233 15.49 8.81 6.26
CA ILE A 233 14.05 8.84 6.56
C ILE A 233 13.21 8.87 5.29
N ALA A 234 13.45 9.85 4.40
CA ALA A 234 12.68 10.00 3.15
C ALA A 234 12.73 8.72 2.29
N SER A 235 13.93 8.17 2.04
CA SER A 235 14.08 6.94 1.25
C SER A 235 13.36 5.74 1.87
N TYR A 236 13.32 5.64 3.20
CA TYR A 236 12.59 4.57 3.90
C TYR A 236 11.08 4.77 3.91
N LEU A 237 10.58 6.02 3.80
CA LEU A 237 9.15 6.25 3.54
C LEU A 237 8.82 5.76 2.12
N ASP A 238 9.52 6.29 1.12
CA ASP A 238 9.28 5.98 -0.30
C ASP A 238 9.44 4.48 -0.64
N ALA A 239 10.31 3.75 0.08
CA ALA A 239 10.63 2.35 -0.21
C ALA A 239 9.85 1.30 0.63
N ILE A 240 8.94 1.72 1.53
CA ILE A 240 8.22 0.82 2.45
C ILE A 240 6.75 1.20 2.63
N LEU A 241 6.39 2.48 2.56
CA LEU A 241 4.99 2.86 2.52
C LEU A 241 4.36 2.35 1.21
N ASP A 242 3.09 1.98 1.28
CA ASP A 242 2.33 1.56 0.12
C ASP A 242 2.02 2.80 -0.72
N ASP A 243 2.67 2.93 -1.89
CA ASP A 243 2.47 4.07 -2.81
C ASP A 243 1.05 4.12 -3.38
N THR A 244 0.28 3.03 -3.23
CA THR A 244 -1.15 2.94 -3.54
C THR A 244 -2.07 3.47 -2.42
N ASP A 245 -1.59 3.59 -1.18
CA ASP A 245 -2.37 4.09 -0.04
C ASP A 245 -2.11 5.58 0.20
N SER A 246 -2.88 6.41 -0.50
CA SER A 246 -2.79 7.87 -0.39
C SER A 246 -3.06 8.39 1.02
N LEU A 247 -3.83 7.68 1.88
CA LEU A 247 -4.07 8.08 3.26
C LEU A 247 -2.81 7.87 4.10
N VAL A 248 -2.20 6.69 4.05
CA VAL A 248 -0.94 6.37 4.75
C VAL A 248 0.18 7.31 4.27
N MET A 249 0.35 7.45 2.95
CA MET A 249 1.36 8.33 2.35
C MET A 249 1.18 9.78 2.81
N ASN A 250 -0.01 10.37 2.69
CA ASN A 250 -0.25 11.74 3.11
C ASN A 250 -0.03 11.93 4.62
N VAL A 251 -0.48 11.00 5.46
CA VAL A 251 -0.26 11.08 6.92
C VAL A 251 1.23 11.06 7.27
N PHE A 252 2.02 10.18 6.65
CA PHE A 252 3.46 10.11 6.89
C PHE A 252 4.21 11.32 6.32
N HIS A 253 3.91 11.80 5.11
CA HIS A 253 4.53 13.00 4.54
C HIS A 253 4.19 14.27 5.34
N ILE A 254 2.95 14.42 5.82
CA ILE A 254 2.59 15.55 6.68
C ILE A 254 3.31 15.45 8.03
N ALA A 255 3.41 14.25 8.63
CA ALA A 255 4.18 14.06 9.85
C ALA A 255 5.67 14.37 9.66
N PHE A 256 6.27 13.96 8.54
CA PHE A 256 7.64 14.29 8.17
C PHE A 256 7.84 15.80 8.00
N ARG A 257 6.97 16.46 7.23
CA ARG A 257 6.98 17.92 7.06
C ARG A 257 6.91 18.64 8.41
N LEU A 258 5.95 18.28 9.27
CA LEU A 258 5.75 18.88 10.60
C LEU A 258 6.85 18.54 11.61
N SER A 259 7.65 17.49 11.37
CA SER A 259 8.84 17.22 12.15
C SER A 259 9.97 18.24 11.91
N ILE A 260 9.91 18.97 10.79
CA ILE A 260 10.93 19.94 10.33
C ILE A 260 10.40 21.39 10.31
N PHE A 261 9.17 21.63 9.83
CA PHE A 261 8.64 22.97 9.51
C PHE A 261 7.11 23.03 9.74
N PRO A 262 6.51 24.16 10.20
CA PRO A 262 7.11 25.47 10.48
C PRO A 262 7.80 25.59 11.84
N THR A 263 7.53 24.67 12.76
CA THR A 263 8.25 24.56 14.03
C THR A 263 8.53 23.08 14.27
N PRO A 264 9.81 22.65 14.34
CA PRO A 264 10.18 21.23 14.41
C PRO A 264 9.47 20.48 15.53
N ASN A 265 8.56 19.57 15.17
CA ASN A 265 7.88 18.74 16.17
C ASN A 265 8.75 17.53 16.54
N ARG A 266 9.45 17.65 17.68
CA ARG A 266 10.33 16.58 18.20
C ARG A 266 9.63 15.23 18.37
N LEU A 267 8.36 15.19 18.78
CA LEU A 267 7.64 13.91 18.93
C LEU A 267 7.46 13.22 17.58
N LEU A 268 7.14 13.97 16.53
CA LEU A 268 7.00 13.41 15.18
C LEU A 268 8.36 12.95 14.64
N ARG A 269 9.44 13.72 14.87
CA ARG A 269 10.80 13.29 14.51
C ARG A 269 11.21 11.99 15.24
N ASP A 270 11.02 11.94 16.56
CA ASP A 270 11.35 10.77 17.37
C ASP A 270 10.49 9.54 16.98
N ALA A 271 9.23 9.74 16.57
CA ALA A 271 8.36 8.68 16.07
C ALA A 271 8.77 8.15 14.68
N LEU A 272 9.14 9.04 13.75
CA LEU A 272 9.63 8.66 12.42
C LEU A 272 11.00 7.95 12.50
N ARG A 273 11.93 8.47 13.31
CA ARG A 273 13.21 7.79 13.60
C ARG A 273 12.98 6.40 14.18
N LEU A 274 12.08 6.27 15.16
CA LEU A 274 11.72 4.96 15.71
C LEU A 274 11.19 4.02 14.63
N TRP A 275 10.24 4.48 13.80
CA TRP A 275 9.65 3.68 12.73
C TRP A 275 10.71 3.16 11.74
N VAL A 276 11.65 4.02 11.33
CA VAL A 276 12.78 3.68 10.43
C VAL A 276 13.73 2.67 11.08
N VAL A 277 14.17 2.90 12.32
CA VAL A 277 15.13 2.00 12.98
C VAL A 277 14.51 0.64 13.32
N CYS A 278 13.20 0.54 13.52
CA CYS A 278 12.51 -0.75 13.57
C CYS A 278 12.71 -1.55 12.27
N ARG A 279 12.71 -0.90 11.10
CA ARG A 279 12.98 -1.55 9.81
C ARG A 279 14.41 -2.12 9.77
N PHE A 280 15.41 -1.42 10.33
CA PHE A 280 16.81 -1.85 10.30
C PHE A 280 17.05 -3.23 10.93
N ILE A 281 16.29 -3.58 11.97
CA ILE A 281 16.38 -4.85 12.68
C ILE A 281 15.41 -5.94 12.15
N GLU A 282 14.49 -5.57 11.26
CA GLU A 282 13.56 -6.49 10.59
C GLU A 282 14.09 -6.93 9.21
N SER A 283 14.70 -5.99 8.48
CA SER A 283 15.36 -6.17 7.17
C SER A 283 16.73 -6.87 7.27
N ARG A 284 17.47 -6.94 6.15
CA ARG A 284 18.78 -7.58 6.07
C ARG A 284 19.85 -6.57 5.67
N TRP A 285 21.00 -6.65 6.31
CA TRP A 285 22.21 -5.91 5.94
C TRP A 285 23.08 -6.79 5.03
N ARG A 286 23.71 -6.14 4.04
CA ARG A 286 24.77 -6.73 3.22
C ARG A 286 25.95 -5.78 3.13
N CYS A 287 27.13 -6.32 2.86
CA CYS A 287 28.30 -5.52 2.49
C CYS A 287 28.13 -4.95 1.07
N CYS A 288 28.64 -3.74 0.84
CA CYS A 288 28.56 -3.06 -0.44
C CYS A 288 29.73 -2.11 -0.77
N GLY A 289 30.74 -2.03 0.10
CA GLY A 289 32.01 -1.36 -0.23
C GLY A 289 33.03 -2.34 -0.80
N ASP A 290 34.17 -1.80 -1.26
CA ASP A 290 35.25 -2.58 -1.87
C ASP A 290 35.97 -3.50 -0.86
N ASP A 291 35.98 -3.13 0.42
CA ASP A 291 36.51 -3.94 1.51
C ASP A 291 35.38 -4.65 2.28
N THR A 292 35.31 -5.96 2.07
CA THR A 292 34.36 -6.88 2.71
C THR A 292 34.96 -7.61 3.90
N LEU A 293 36.21 -7.33 4.30
CA LEU A 293 36.91 -8.00 5.42
C LEU A 293 37.00 -9.53 5.26
N LYS A 294 37.05 -10.04 4.03
CA LYS A 294 36.95 -11.46 3.68
C LYS A 294 35.58 -12.11 3.88
N ALA A 295 34.51 -11.34 4.13
CA ALA A 295 33.16 -11.85 4.37
C ALA A 295 32.53 -12.62 3.19
N GLU A 296 33.07 -12.45 1.98
CA GLU A 296 32.74 -13.26 0.80
C GLU A 296 33.06 -14.75 0.96
N ASN A 297 33.93 -15.11 1.92
CA ASN A 297 34.26 -16.50 2.27
C ASN A 297 33.31 -17.09 3.34
N LEU A 298 32.30 -16.34 3.79
CA LEU A 298 31.27 -16.85 4.69
C LEU A 298 30.09 -17.39 3.88
N GLU A 299 29.80 -18.67 4.03
CA GLU A 299 28.56 -19.25 3.53
C GLU A 299 27.35 -18.68 4.32
N ASP A 300 26.42 -18.03 3.61
CA ASP A 300 25.11 -17.65 4.13
C ASP A 300 24.07 -18.64 3.59
N PRO A 301 23.53 -19.56 4.42
CA PRO A 301 22.62 -20.60 3.96
C PRO A 301 21.23 -20.07 3.54
N PHE A 302 20.98 -18.76 3.65
CA PHE A 302 19.68 -18.15 3.32
C PHE A 302 19.75 -17.15 2.16
N HIS A 303 20.92 -16.63 1.80
CA HIS A 303 21.02 -15.47 0.91
C HIS A 303 22.26 -15.51 -0.02
N PRO A 304 22.12 -15.10 -1.31
CA PRO A 304 23.20 -15.14 -2.29
C PRO A 304 24.15 -13.92 -2.26
N TRP A 305 24.11 -13.09 -1.21
CA TRP A 305 24.89 -11.86 -1.08
C TRP A 305 25.83 -11.91 0.12
N ILE A 306 26.87 -11.08 0.10
CA ILE A 306 27.86 -10.99 1.17
C ILE A 306 27.22 -10.36 2.41
N SER A 307 26.93 -11.20 3.42
CA SER A 307 26.46 -10.74 4.73
C SER A 307 27.62 -10.19 5.57
N PRO A 308 27.39 -9.21 6.47
CA PRO A 308 28.43 -8.74 7.39
C PRO A 308 29.01 -9.87 8.25
N PRO A 309 30.26 -9.72 8.72
CA PRO A 309 30.86 -10.63 9.69
C PRO A 309 29.95 -10.81 10.92
N PRO A 310 29.74 -12.03 11.44
CA PRO A 310 28.73 -12.29 12.47
C PRO A 310 28.89 -11.46 13.74
N TYR A 311 30.13 -11.21 14.16
CA TYR A 311 30.43 -10.35 15.32
C TYR A 311 30.00 -8.90 15.10
N ILE A 312 30.25 -8.35 13.90
CA ILE A 312 29.84 -6.98 13.54
C ILE A 312 28.32 -6.88 13.38
N ASP A 313 27.68 -7.85 12.72
CA ASP A 313 26.22 -7.93 12.57
C ASP A 313 25.53 -7.91 13.96
N TYR A 314 26.10 -8.63 14.93
CA TYR A 314 25.69 -8.59 16.33
C TYR A 314 25.93 -7.24 17.02
N GLN A 315 27.11 -6.63 16.88
CA GLN A 315 27.40 -5.30 17.46
C GLN A 315 26.42 -4.26 16.91
N VAL A 316 26.20 -4.23 15.60
CA VAL A 316 25.28 -3.31 14.91
C VAL A 316 23.84 -3.52 15.38
N ALA A 317 23.35 -4.77 15.42
CA ALA A 317 22.01 -5.08 15.92
C ALA A 317 21.82 -4.64 17.39
N SER A 318 22.85 -4.82 18.22
CA SER A 318 22.82 -4.45 19.64
C SER A 318 22.84 -2.93 19.84
N ILE A 319 23.62 -2.18 19.03
CA ILE A 319 23.57 -0.71 19.01
C ILE A 319 22.16 -0.21 18.63
N PHE A 320 21.55 -0.77 17.58
CA PHE A 320 20.20 -0.39 17.17
C PHE A 320 19.17 -0.63 18.28
N ILE A 321 19.18 -1.78 18.96
CA ILE A 321 18.18 -2.13 19.97
C ILE A 321 18.39 -1.32 21.26
N GLU A 322 19.58 -1.36 21.86
CA GLU A 322 19.80 -0.84 23.21
C GLU A 322 20.14 0.65 23.24
N ARG A 323 21.06 1.10 22.38
CA ARG A 323 21.56 2.49 22.39
C ARG A 323 20.67 3.47 21.61
N ILE A 324 19.81 2.98 20.70
CA ILE A 324 18.98 3.83 19.83
C ILE A 324 17.47 3.58 20.06
N LEU A 325 16.97 2.38 19.78
CA LEU A 325 15.53 2.08 19.89
C LEU A 325 15.03 2.16 21.33
N GLY A 326 15.78 1.67 22.32
CA GLY A 326 15.44 1.76 23.74
C GLY A 326 15.13 3.20 24.20
N PRO A 327 16.08 4.15 24.04
CA PRO A 327 15.87 5.56 24.31
C PRO A 327 14.75 6.20 23.48
N LEU A 328 14.70 5.97 22.17
CA LEU A 328 13.63 6.51 21.31
C LEU A 328 12.25 6.03 21.78
N ARG A 329 12.07 4.74 22.07
CA ARG A 329 10.81 4.16 22.59
C ARG A 329 10.35 4.88 23.86
N ARG A 330 11.28 5.03 24.80
CA ARG A 330 11.02 5.65 26.11
C ARG A 330 10.61 7.11 25.94
N ASN A 331 11.30 7.85 25.09
CA ASN A 331 11.04 9.28 24.86
C ASN A 331 9.70 9.48 24.13
N THR A 332 9.50 8.82 22.99
CA THR A 332 8.27 8.90 22.17
C THR A 332 7.02 8.51 22.98
N LEU A 333 7.04 7.39 23.70
CA LEU A 333 5.87 6.95 24.47
C LEU A 333 5.59 7.81 25.71
N ASN A 334 6.63 8.34 26.38
CA ASN A 334 6.44 9.28 27.49
C ASN A 334 5.85 10.61 27.02
N ALA A 335 6.35 11.16 25.91
CA ALA A 335 5.85 12.39 25.30
C ALA A 335 4.40 12.22 24.81
N LEU A 336 4.10 11.13 24.07
CA LEU A 336 2.73 10.81 23.65
C LEU A 336 1.78 10.63 24.85
N GLN A 337 2.18 9.89 25.88
CA GLN A 337 1.38 9.75 27.10
C GLN A 337 1.13 11.10 27.78
N THR A 338 2.13 11.99 27.80
CA THR A 338 2.00 13.33 28.41
C THR A 338 1.02 14.21 27.63
N LEU A 339 1.07 14.19 26.29
CA LEU A 339 0.13 14.92 25.44
C LEU A 339 -1.31 14.38 25.58
N VAL A 340 -1.50 13.06 25.57
CA VAL A 340 -2.82 12.44 25.74
C VAL A 340 -3.41 12.78 27.12
N LEU A 341 -2.60 12.70 28.18
CA LEU A 341 -3.06 12.99 29.55
C LEU A 341 -3.24 14.49 29.84
N SER A 342 -2.69 15.39 29.02
CA SER A 342 -2.94 16.83 29.18
C SER A 342 -4.37 17.22 28.81
N ASN A 343 -5.08 16.40 28.02
CA ASN A 343 -6.47 16.59 27.60
C ASN A 343 -6.75 18.00 27.03
N LYS A 344 -5.85 18.50 26.19
CA LYS A 344 -5.97 19.80 25.50
C LYS A 344 -6.38 19.56 24.04
N PRO A 345 -7.45 20.20 23.53
CA PRO A 345 -7.86 20.06 22.13
C PRO A 345 -6.75 20.41 21.13
N SER A 346 -5.91 21.41 21.43
CA SER A 346 -4.76 21.82 20.61
C SER A 346 -3.78 20.70 20.27
N ASN A 347 -3.73 19.63 21.08
CA ASN A 347 -2.77 18.55 20.94
C ASN A 347 -3.27 17.41 20.04
N TRP A 348 -4.51 17.49 19.52
CA TRP A 348 -5.14 16.39 18.78
C TRP A 348 -4.29 15.92 17.59
N TYR A 349 -3.70 16.84 16.84
CA TYR A 349 -3.06 16.51 15.56
C TYR A 349 -1.70 15.81 15.74
N PRO A 350 -0.76 16.29 16.58
CA PRO A 350 0.42 15.50 16.92
C PRO A 350 0.08 14.14 17.57
N ILE A 351 -0.98 14.05 18.38
CA ILE A 351 -1.43 12.78 18.96
C ILE A 351 -1.88 11.82 17.85
N PHE A 352 -2.70 12.29 16.90
CA PHE A 352 -3.18 11.50 15.76
C PHE A 352 -2.01 10.98 14.91
N LEU A 353 -1.17 11.88 14.40
CA LEU A 353 -0.04 11.53 13.53
C LEU A 353 0.92 10.55 14.21
N THR A 354 1.29 10.80 15.49
CA THR A 354 2.15 9.88 16.25
C THR A 354 1.48 8.52 16.44
N SER A 355 0.20 8.49 16.81
CA SER A 355 -0.52 7.23 17.04
C SER A 355 -0.65 6.43 15.75
N PHE A 356 -0.88 7.09 14.61
CA PHE A 356 -0.93 6.46 13.29
C PHE A 356 0.41 5.81 12.92
N ILE A 357 1.52 6.54 13.05
CA ILE A 357 2.88 6.01 12.78
C ILE A 357 3.18 4.79 13.66
N LEU A 358 2.84 4.84 14.95
CA LEU A 358 3.07 3.74 15.89
C LEU A 358 2.18 2.51 15.60
N LEU A 359 0.92 2.72 15.21
CA LEU A 359 0.03 1.64 14.79
C LEU A 359 0.46 1.03 13.45
N HIS A 360 0.93 1.84 12.51
CA HIS A 360 1.50 1.35 11.26
C HIS A 360 2.78 0.52 11.51
N ASN A 361 3.66 0.96 12.41
CA ASN A 361 4.82 0.17 12.85
C ASN A 361 4.39 -1.18 13.44
N TYR A 362 3.35 -1.23 14.27
CA TYR A 362 2.80 -2.50 14.78
C TYR A 362 2.32 -3.42 13.65
N GLY A 363 1.61 -2.89 12.64
CA GLY A 363 1.17 -3.65 11.48
C GLY A 363 2.34 -4.31 10.74
N LEU A 364 3.38 -3.53 10.44
CA LEU A 364 4.60 -4.04 9.79
C LEU A 364 5.35 -5.05 10.67
N GLN A 365 5.44 -4.83 11.99
CA GLN A 365 6.09 -5.75 12.92
C GLN A 365 5.35 -7.10 12.98
N VAL A 366 4.01 -7.10 13.01
CA VAL A 366 3.20 -8.34 12.99
C VAL A 366 3.40 -9.08 11.67
N LEU A 367 3.45 -8.37 10.54
CA LEU A 367 3.75 -8.96 9.23
C LEU A 367 5.16 -9.58 9.19
N PHE A 368 6.18 -8.89 9.69
CA PHE A 368 7.53 -9.42 9.80
C PHE A 368 7.57 -10.71 10.62
N GLN A 369 6.91 -10.75 11.78
CA GLN A 369 6.85 -11.95 12.62
C GLN A 369 6.13 -13.12 11.92
N ARG A 370 5.04 -12.85 11.18
CA ARG A 370 4.34 -13.84 10.34
C ARG A 370 5.26 -14.43 9.27
N GLN A 371 6.02 -13.58 8.55
CA GLN A 371 7.00 -14.05 7.57
C GLN A 371 8.13 -14.86 8.21
N PHE A 372 8.65 -14.41 9.36
CA PHE A 372 9.73 -15.07 10.09
C PHE A 372 9.32 -16.47 10.56
N ALA A 373 8.09 -16.62 11.06
CA ALA A 373 7.50 -17.90 11.43
C ALA A 373 7.29 -18.81 10.22
N SER A 374 6.77 -18.28 9.10
CA SER A 374 6.55 -19.03 7.86
C SER A 374 7.84 -19.64 7.31
N ARG A 375 8.95 -18.87 7.26
CA ARG A 375 10.26 -19.37 6.79
C ARG A 375 10.83 -20.50 7.66
N ARG A 376 10.42 -20.59 8.93
CA ARG A 376 10.78 -21.67 9.86
C ARG A 376 9.74 -22.78 9.94
N GLN A 377 8.75 -22.77 9.04
CA GLN A 377 7.60 -23.69 9.03
C GLN A 377 6.84 -23.75 10.37
N ALA A 378 6.91 -22.67 11.17
CA ALA A 378 6.34 -22.60 12.51
C ALA A 378 4.93 -22.01 12.46
N ASN A 379 3.95 -22.82 12.02
CA ASN A 379 2.54 -22.45 12.05
C ASN A 379 1.91 -22.90 13.38
N PRO A 380 1.47 -21.99 14.27
CA PRO A 380 0.95 -22.32 15.58
C PRO A 380 -0.54 -22.74 15.59
N PHE A 381 -1.15 -22.90 14.40
CA PHE A 381 -2.52 -23.38 14.24
C PHE A 381 -2.62 -24.73 13.49
N ARG A 382 -1.49 -25.43 13.28
CA ARG A 382 -1.54 -26.80 12.75
C ARG A 382 -2.23 -27.75 13.75
N PRO A 383 -2.83 -28.87 13.29
CA PRO A 383 -3.48 -29.84 14.17
C PRO A 383 -2.60 -30.37 15.31
N ASP A 384 -1.29 -30.52 15.06
CA ASP A 384 -0.28 -31.03 15.98
C ASP A 384 0.30 -29.98 16.95
N PHE A 385 -0.05 -28.69 16.81
CA PHE A 385 0.47 -27.64 17.67
C PHE A 385 -0.27 -27.59 19.02
N ASP A 386 0.47 -27.61 20.13
CA ASP A 386 -0.05 -27.60 21.50
C ASP A 386 0.26 -26.26 22.21
N TRP A 387 -0.79 -25.48 22.50
CA TRP A 387 -0.67 -24.21 23.25
C TRP A 387 -0.52 -24.41 24.76
N ALA A 388 -0.89 -25.57 25.30
CA ALA A 388 -0.74 -25.90 26.72
C ALA A 388 0.70 -26.29 27.08
N LYS A 389 1.53 -26.66 26.10
CA LYS A 389 2.94 -27.04 26.28
C LYS A 389 3.69 -26.04 27.17
N PRO A 390 4.34 -26.48 28.28
CA PRO A 390 4.91 -25.57 29.29
C PRO A 390 5.91 -24.54 28.75
N GLN A 391 6.66 -24.90 27.69
CA GLN A 391 7.58 -24.00 27.00
C GLN A 391 6.84 -22.89 26.24
N ILE A 392 5.80 -23.25 25.47
CA ILE A 392 4.99 -22.31 24.68
C ILE A 392 4.25 -21.35 25.63
N ARG A 393 3.61 -21.89 26.67
CA ARG A 393 2.96 -21.10 27.72
C ARG A 393 3.90 -20.07 28.36
N ARG A 394 5.14 -20.47 28.67
CA ARG A 394 6.15 -19.58 29.27
C ARG A 394 6.65 -18.51 28.28
N MET A 395 6.85 -18.88 27.02
CA MET A 395 7.31 -17.95 25.97
C MET A 395 6.24 -16.92 25.59
N ALA A 396 5.01 -17.36 25.40
CA ALA A 396 3.89 -16.49 25.00
C ALA A 396 3.20 -15.78 26.19
N GLN A 397 3.62 -16.07 27.43
CA GLN A 397 3.09 -15.50 28.68
C GLN A 397 1.57 -15.67 28.86
N LEU A 398 1.01 -16.77 28.34
CA LEU A 398 -0.43 -17.03 28.34
C LEU A 398 -0.94 -17.57 29.68
N ASP A 399 -2.05 -17.02 30.15
CA ASP A 399 -2.82 -17.60 31.25
C ASP A 399 -3.72 -18.76 30.78
N SER A 400 -4.42 -19.40 31.74
CA SER A 400 -5.22 -20.59 31.46
C SER A 400 -6.44 -20.32 30.58
N GLU A 401 -7.06 -19.13 30.66
CA GLU A 401 -8.21 -18.77 29.82
C GLU A 401 -7.74 -18.48 28.39
N GLN A 402 -6.61 -17.79 28.25
CA GLN A 402 -6.00 -17.51 26.96
C GLN A 402 -5.61 -18.79 26.21
N ILE A 403 -5.05 -19.80 26.90
CA ILE A 403 -4.75 -21.10 26.28
C ILE A 403 -6.03 -21.77 25.75
N ILE A 404 -7.10 -21.82 26.55
CA ILE A 404 -8.40 -22.39 26.12
C ILE A 404 -8.95 -21.64 24.90
N PHE A 405 -8.80 -20.32 24.84
CA PHE A 405 -9.18 -19.52 23.68
C PHE A 405 -8.36 -19.87 22.43
N MET A 406 -7.02 -19.98 22.56
CA MET A 406 -6.14 -20.30 21.44
C MET A 406 -6.38 -21.72 20.89
N GLU A 407 -6.65 -22.70 21.75
CA GLU A 407 -7.03 -24.06 21.36
C GLU A 407 -8.38 -24.09 20.61
N LYS A 408 -9.42 -23.41 21.13
CA LYS A 408 -10.70 -23.28 20.41
C LYS A 408 -10.55 -22.58 19.07
N LEU A 409 -9.66 -21.60 18.97
CA LEU A 409 -9.37 -20.91 17.71
C LEU A 409 -8.68 -21.86 16.72
N LYS A 410 -7.73 -22.69 17.18
CA LYS A 410 -7.07 -23.75 16.39
C LYS A 410 -8.09 -24.74 15.83
N GLU A 411 -9.01 -25.23 16.66
CA GLU A 411 -10.10 -26.12 16.21
C GLU A 411 -10.95 -25.47 15.11
N ARG A 412 -11.39 -24.21 15.31
CA ARG A 412 -12.22 -23.49 14.35
C ARG A 412 -11.55 -23.22 13.01
N VAL A 413 -10.25 -22.91 13.01
CA VAL A 413 -9.46 -22.73 11.78
C VAL A 413 -9.36 -24.05 11.00
N ASN A 414 -9.08 -25.16 11.68
CA ASN A 414 -8.95 -26.47 11.03
C ASN A 414 -10.30 -27.06 10.55
N GLN A 415 -11.42 -26.68 11.17
CA GLN A 415 -12.78 -27.09 10.74
C GLN A 415 -13.29 -26.37 9.49
N ASN A 416 -12.73 -25.22 9.10
CA ASN A 416 -13.28 -24.37 8.04
C ASN A 416 -12.29 -24.22 6.88
N VAL A 417 -12.40 -25.11 5.88
CA VAL A 417 -11.58 -25.10 4.66
C VAL A 417 -11.64 -23.74 3.94
N TRP A 418 -12.79 -23.05 3.99
CA TRP A 418 -12.93 -21.70 3.42
C TRP A 418 -12.21 -20.60 4.22
N ILE A 419 -12.03 -20.74 5.55
CA ILE A 419 -11.19 -19.83 6.34
C ILE A 419 -9.72 -20.08 6.00
N LEU A 420 -9.33 -21.35 5.85
CA LEU A 420 -8.00 -21.71 5.36
C LEU A 420 -7.76 -21.14 3.95
N GLN A 421 -8.67 -21.32 2.99
CA GLN A 421 -8.57 -20.74 1.65
C GLN A 421 -8.59 -19.21 1.67
N ALA A 422 -9.45 -18.55 2.45
CA ALA A 422 -9.45 -17.09 2.54
C ALA A 422 -8.17 -16.54 3.18
N LEU A 423 -7.61 -17.20 4.21
CA LEU A 423 -6.32 -16.85 4.81
C LEU A 423 -5.13 -17.16 3.88
N LEU A 424 -5.25 -18.17 3.01
CA LEU A 424 -4.26 -18.53 1.98
C LEU A 424 -4.33 -17.61 0.75
N LEU A 425 -5.52 -17.19 0.32
CA LEU A 425 -5.73 -16.23 -0.77
C LEU A 425 -5.36 -14.80 -0.32
N ALA A 426 -5.58 -14.46 0.95
CA ALA A 426 -4.99 -13.27 1.57
C ALA A 426 -3.45 -13.35 1.70
N ASN A 427 -2.82 -14.53 1.60
CA ASN A 427 -1.36 -14.62 1.40
C ASN A 427 -0.98 -14.35 -0.07
N ALA A 428 -1.83 -14.73 -1.03
CA ALA A 428 -1.56 -14.55 -2.46
C ALA A 428 -1.70 -13.09 -2.91
N SER A 429 -2.70 -12.34 -2.41
CA SER A 429 -2.81 -10.89 -2.64
C SER A 429 -1.69 -10.08 -1.96
N MET A 430 -0.98 -10.68 -1.02
CA MET A 430 0.24 -10.14 -0.40
C MET A 430 1.55 -10.57 -1.10
N SER A 431 1.52 -11.07 -2.34
CA SER A 431 2.74 -11.46 -3.08
C SER A 431 3.77 -10.32 -3.20
N TRP A 432 3.31 -9.06 -3.21
CA TRP A 432 4.18 -7.88 -3.19
C TRP A 432 5.11 -7.81 -1.98
N TYR A 433 4.71 -8.38 -0.83
CA TYR A 433 5.55 -8.46 0.37
C TYR A 433 6.58 -9.60 0.34
N LEU A 434 6.52 -10.54 -0.63
CA LEU A 434 7.57 -11.54 -0.84
C LEU A 434 8.88 -10.90 -1.34
N GLY A 435 8.78 -9.76 -2.03
CA GLY A 435 9.92 -8.95 -2.49
C GLY A 435 10.83 -8.40 -1.38
N LEU A 436 10.43 -8.48 -0.11
CA LEU A 436 11.30 -8.16 1.04
C LEU A 436 12.34 -9.25 1.35
N ALA A 437 12.30 -10.41 0.70
CA ALA A 437 13.15 -11.56 1.02
C ALA A 437 14.02 -12.10 -0.12
N SER A 438 13.75 -11.72 -1.37
CA SER A 438 14.44 -12.26 -2.56
C SER A 438 14.88 -11.16 -3.53
N TYR A 439 16.17 -10.85 -3.54
CA TYR A 439 16.81 -10.22 -4.69
C TYR A 439 18.19 -10.84 -4.93
N SER A 440 18.52 -11.02 -6.22
CA SER A 440 19.75 -11.68 -6.68
C SER A 440 20.89 -10.65 -6.80
N PRO A 441 22.15 -10.99 -6.46
CA PRO A 441 23.18 -10.01 -6.14
C PRO A 441 23.59 -9.17 -7.36
N CYS A 442 23.82 -7.88 -7.13
CA CYS A 442 24.42 -6.99 -8.11
C CYS A 442 25.94 -7.03 -7.95
N LYS A 443 26.68 -7.45 -8.98
CA LYS A 443 28.14 -7.26 -9.03
C LYS A 443 28.44 -5.79 -9.38
N SER A 444 29.47 -5.25 -8.74
CA SER A 444 29.91 -3.86 -8.87
C SER A 444 30.37 -3.50 -10.29
N ASN A 445 29.94 -2.33 -10.77
CA ASN A 445 30.85 -1.36 -11.37
C ASN A 445 30.23 0.05 -11.32
N LEU A 446 30.93 0.98 -10.66
CA LEU A 446 30.51 2.35 -10.41
C LEU A 446 30.90 3.27 -11.58
N SER A 447 30.19 3.19 -12.70
CA SER A 447 30.29 4.19 -13.78
C SER A 447 29.09 4.15 -14.75
N ASN A 448 27.89 4.46 -14.25
CA ASN A 448 26.81 5.12 -15.00
C ASN A 448 25.58 5.28 -14.10
N ILE A 449 25.19 6.52 -13.80
CA ILE A 449 23.88 6.82 -13.20
C ILE A 449 22.86 6.89 -14.35
N SER A 450 22.41 5.71 -14.79
CA SER A 450 21.37 5.55 -15.80
C SER A 450 20.51 4.33 -15.48
N GLU A 451 19.20 4.53 -15.45
CA GLU A 451 18.12 3.53 -15.38
C GLU A 451 18.24 2.39 -14.34
N LYS A 452 17.38 2.44 -13.29
CA LYS A 452 17.03 1.25 -12.49
C LYS A 452 16.36 0.21 -13.41
N VAL A 453 17.11 -0.76 -13.91
CA VAL A 453 16.55 -1.84 -14.75
C VAL A 453 15.56 -2.67 -13.95
N GLN A 454 14.26 -2.45 -14.22
CA GLN A 454 13.17 -3.31 -13.79
C GLN A 454 13.42 -4.70 -14.40
N ARG A 455 13.68 -5.72 -13.56
CA ARG A 455 13.92 -7.09 -14.04
C ARG A 455 12.61 -7.69 -14.54
N TRP A 456 12.44 -7.66 -15.85
CA TRP A 456 11.35 -8.33 -16.56
C TRP A 456 11.51 -9.87 -16.47
N PRO A 457 10.44 -10.62 -16.15
CA PRO A 457 10.48 -12.08 -16.16
C PRO A 457 10.74 -12.60 -17.58
N GLN A 458 11.40 -13.76 -17.70
CA GLN A 458 11.65 -14.36 -19.03
C GLN A 458 10.40 -15.00 -19.64
N ILE A 459 9.41 -15.34 -18.80
CA ILE A 459 8.10 -15.86 -19.21
C ILE A 459 7.09 -15.63 -18.06
N ILE A 460 5.86 -15.29 -18.42
CA ILE A 460 4.69 -15.33 -17.53
C ILE A 460 4.00 -16.69 -17.70
N THR A 461 3.69 -17.33 -16.58
CA THR A 461 2.99 -18.62 -16.53
C THR A 461 1.69 -18.48 -15.76
N GLY A 462 0.74 -19.40 -16.00
CA GLY A 462 -0.58 -19.42 -15.38
C GLY A 462 -1.70 -19.12 -16.37
N ASP A 463 -2.93 -19.24 -15.88
CA ASP A 463 -4.17 -19.32 -16.68
C ASP A 463 -4.47 -18.08 -17.54
N LEU A 464 -3.83 -16.94 -17.28
CA LEU A 464 -3.91 -15.74 -18.12
C LEU A 464 -3.06 -15.82 -19.40
N ALA A 465 -2.07 -16.71 -19.47
CA ALA A 465 -1.14 -16.83 -20.58
C ALA A 465 -1.60 -17.89 -21.61
N TRP A 466 -2.83 -17.74 -22.09
CA TRP A 466 -3.44 -18.59 -23.12
C TRP A 466 -3.25 -18.04 -24.54
N ASP A 467 -3.36 -18.90 -25.54
CA ASP A 467 -3.41 -18.53 -26.96
C ASP A 467 -4.80 -18.90 -27.51
N GLY A 468 -5.43 -18.06 -28.34
CA GLY A 468 -6.83 -18.20 -28.76
C GLY A 468 -7.22 -19.59 -29.29
N PRO A 469 -6.41 -20.22 -30.18
CA PRO A 469 -6.66 -21.57 -30.67
C PRO A 469 -6.56 -22.70 -29.62
N SER A 470 -6.19 -22.40 -28.37
CA SER A 470 -6.21 -23.40 -27.28
C SER A 470 -7.61 -23.68 -26.74
N PHE A 471 -8.57 -22.76 -26.92
CA PHE A 471 -9.98 -22.99 -26.60
C PHE A 471 -10.62 -23.88 -27.67
N CYS A 472 -11.00 -25.11 -27.29
CA CYS A 472 -11.55 -26.08 -28.23
C CYS A 472 -13.06 -25.90 -28.45
N THR A 473 -13.76 -25.35 -27.44
CA THR A 473 -15.22 -25.24 -27.41
C THR A 473 -15.68 -23.93 -26.75
N GLU A 474 -16.80 -23.40 -27.23
CA GLU A 474 -17.41 -22.19 -26.66
C GLU A 474 -17.85 -22.35 -25.18
N ALA A 475 -18.10 -23.59 -24.74
CA ALA A 475 -18.47 -23.92 -23.36
C ALA A 475 -17.35 -23.67 -22.33
N GLU A 476 -16.09 -23.52 -22.76
CA GLU A 476 -14.96 -23.20 -21.87
C GLU A 476 -15.00 -21.73 -21.36
N TYR A 477 -15.69 -20.85 -22.09
CA TYR A 477 -15.82 -19.43 -21.76
C TYR A 477 -17.25 -18.87 -21.73
N THR A 478 -18.25 -19.62 -22.21
CA THR A 478 -19.67 -19.25 -22.15
C THR A 478 -20.42 -20.04 -21.09
N HIS A 479 -21.05 -19.33 -20.14
CA HIS A 479 -22.02 -19.87 -19.19
C HIS A 479 -23.45 -19.77 -19.76
N GLU A 480 -24.04 -20.90 -20.11
CA GLU A 480 -25.44 -20.99 -20.53
C GLU A 480 -26.40 -20.90 -19.34
N LEU A 481 -27.26 -19.88 -19.31
CA LEU A 481 -28.26 -19.71 -18.26
C LEU A 481 -29.36 -20.78 -18.36
N THR A 482 -29.49 -21.59 -17.30
CA THR A 482 -30.57 -22.58 -17.15
C THR A 482 -31.96 -21.90 -17.05
N PRO A 483 -33.06 -22.61 -17.32
CA PRO A 483 -34.41 -22.09 -17.07
C PRO A 483 -34.61 -21.58 -15.64
N GLN A 484 -33.99 -22.25 -14.65
CA GLN A 484 -34.00 -21.84 -13.25
C GLN A 484 -33.28 -20.51 -13.04
N HIS A 485 -32.11 -20.30 -13.66
CA HIS A 485 -31.40 -19.01 -13.58
C HIS A 485 -32.23 -17.88 -14.20
N LYS A 486 -32.95 -18.13 -15.31
CA LYS A 486 -33.83 -17.13 -15.95
C LYS A 486 -35.02 -16.77 -15.06
N LEU A 487 -35.64 -17.74 -14.39
CA LEU A 487 -36.70 -17.51 -13.40
C LEU A 487 -36.18 -16.74 -12.17
N GLU A 488 -34.99 -17.07 -11.69
CA GLU A 488 -34.29 -16.40 -10.59
C GLU A 488 -34.02 -14.93 -10.93
N ILE A 489 -33.44 -14.65 -12.11
CA ILE A 489 -33.19 -13.29 -12.63
C ILE A 489 -34.49 -12.48 -12.75
N ASN A 490 -35.56 -13.06 -13.30
CA ASN A 490 -36.85 -12.39 -13.43
C ASN A 490 -37.48 -12.09 -12.05
N SER A 491 -37.29 -12.97 -11.07
CA SER A 491 -37.75 -12.78 -9.69
C SER A 491 -36.96 -11.67 -9.00
N ALA A 492 -35.65 -11.60 -9.21
CA ALA A 492 -34.78 -10.54 -8.69
C ALA A 492 -35.10 -9.17 -9.30
N LEU A 493 -35.35 -9.11 -10.61
CA LEU A 493 -35.79 -7.90 -11.30
C LEU A 493 -37.11 -7.39 -10.73
N LYS A 494 -38.12 -8.27 -10.58
CA LYS A 494 -39.39 -7.89 -9.98
C LYS A 494 -39.21 -7.39 -8.55
N PHE A 495 -38.47 -8.13 -7.73
CA PHE A 495 -38.20 -7.76 -6.34
C PHE A 495 -37.54 -6.38 -6.25
N PHE A 496 -36.55 -6.07 -7.09
CA PHE A 496 -35.91 -4.76 -7.12
C PHE A 496 -36.91 -3.64 -7.49
N LYS A 497 -37.74 -3.85 -8.51
CA LYS A 497 -38.77 -2.86 -8.93
C LYS A 497 -39.82 -2.62 -7.84
N ASP A 498 -40.21 -3.68 -7.11
CA ASP A 498 -41.16 -3.59 -6.00
C ASP A 498 -40.59 -2.78 -4.80
N LEU A 499 -39.28 -2.50 -4.74
CA LEU A 499 -38.66 -1.61 -3.73
C LEU A 499 -38.76 -0.12 -4.08
N GLY A 500 -38.99 0.24 -5.35
CA GLY A 500 -39.05 1.64 -5.80
C GLY A 500 -37.74 2.42 -5.68
N LEU A 501 -36.59 1.74 -5.77
CA LEU A 501 -35.25 2.33 -5.71
C LEU A 501 -34.76 2.78 -7.10
N ASP A 502 -33.84 3.74 -7.13
CA ASP A 502 -33.23 4.20 -8.38
C ASP A 502 -32.24 3.16 -8.93
N GLY A 503 -32.09 3.08 -10.26
CA GLY A 503 -31.27 2.06 -10.92
C GLY A 503 -29.79 2.06 -10.50
N ASN A 504 -29.23 3.20 -10.11
CA ASN A 504 -27.86 3.28 -9.59
C ASN A 504 -27.69 2.62 -8.21
N GLU A 505 -28.78 2.44 -7.45
CA GLU A 505 -28.79 1.74 -6.16
C GLU A 505 -28.78 0.20 -6.28
N VAL A 506 -28.89 -0.36 -7.49
CA VAL A 506 -28.84 -1.81 -7.73
C VAL A 506 -27.52 -2.40 -7.22
N ASN A 507 -27.62 -3.41 -6.35
CA ASN A 507 -26.53 -4.16 -5.75
C ASN A 507 -26.96 -5.59 -5.37
N CYS A 508 -26.01 -6.45 -4.96
CA CYS A 508 -26.29 -7.87 -4.67
C CYS A 508 -27.26 -8.13 -3.49
N ARG A 509 -27.58 -7.12 -2.66
CA ARG A 509 -28.54 -7.26 -1.55
C ARG A 509 -29.99 -6.95 -1.95
N ASN A 510 -30.20 -6.04 -2.90
CA ASN A 510 -31.52 -5.69 -3.43
C ASN A 510 -31.81 -6.32 -4.81
N PHE A 511 -30.82 -6.97 -5.44
CA PHE A 511 -30.99 -7.86 -6.59
C PHE A 511 -30.49 -9.29 -6.25
N PRO A 512 -31.29 -10.08 -5.51
CA PRO A 512 -30.83 -11.35 -4.94
C PRO A 512 -30.78 -12.49 -5.99
N LEU A 513 -29.60 -13.11 -6.13
CA LEU A 513 -29.37 -14.30 -6.96
C LEU A 513 -28.78 -15.45 -6.11
N PRO A 514 -29.61 -16.19 -5.33
CA PRO A 514 -29.14 -17.22 -4.38
C PRO A 514 -28.37 -18.40 -5.00
N THR A 515 -28.64 -18.71 -6.27
CA THR A 515 -28.00 -19.80 -7.04
C THR A 515 -27.06 -19.24 -8.09
N LEU A 516 -27.53 -18.37 -8.98
CA LEU A 516 -26.70 -17.80 -10.04
C LEU A 516 -25.56 -16.94 -9.48
N GLY A 517 -25.82 -16.14 -8.44
CA GLY A 517 -24.84 -15.23 -7.83
C GLY A 517 -23.58 -15.92 -7.31
N LYS A 518 -23.68 -17.19 -6.89
CA LYS A 518 -22.52 -17.99 -6.48
C LYS A 518 -21.59 -18.30 -7.65
N MET A 519 -22.14 -18.61 -8.82
CA MET A 519 -21.34 -18.87 -10.02
C MET A 519 -20.75 -17.58 -10.59
N LEU A 520 -21.52 -16.47 -10.57
CA LEU A 520 -21.00 -15.15 -10.94
C LEU A 520 -19.79 -14.77 -10.08
N LEU A 521 -19.82 -14.99 -8.75
CA LEU A 521 -18.66 -14.78 -7.88
C LEU A 521 -17.46 -15.68 -8.24
N CYS A 522 -17.68 -16.93 -8.67
CA CYS A 522 -16.60 -17.77 -9.20
C CYS A 522 -16.02 -17.21 -10.50
N TYR A 523 -16.87 -16.72 -11.41
CA TYR A 523 -16.42 -16.05 -12.64
C TYR A 523 -15.70 -14.74 -12.36
N ALA A 524 -16.06 -14.00 -11.31
CA ALA A 524 -15.30 -12.83 -10.86
C ALA A 524 -13.86 -13.21 -10.46
N VAL A 525 -13.64 -14.37 -9.82
CA VAL A 525 -12.29 -14.86 -9.50
C VAL A 525 -11.53 -15.28 -10.77
N ASP A 526 -12.17 -16.04 -11.66
CA ASP A 526 -11.63 -16.45 -12.97
C ASP A 526 -11.22 -15.24 -13.84
N LEU A 527 -11.98 -14.14 -13.75
CA LEU A 527 -11.68 -12.87 -14.40
C LEU A 527 -10.38 -12.21 -13.90
N HIS A 528 -10.01 -12.38 -12.62
CA HIS A 528 -8.84 -11.72 -12.02
C HIS A 528 -7.60 -12.61 -11.88
N HIS A 529 -7.78 -13.94 -11.99
CA HIS A 529 -6.75 -14.95 -11.71
C HIS A 529 -6.71 -16.13 -12.70
N GLY A 530 -7.83 -16.43 -13.37
CA GLY A 530 -7.97 -17.51 -14.35
C GLY A 530 -7.79 -17.00 -15.78
N LYS A 531 -8.73 -17.26 -16.69
CA LYS A 531 -8.61 -16.88 -18.12
C LYS A 531 -8.85 -15.40 -18.43
N GLY A 532 -9.36 -14.60 -17.49
CA GLY A 532 -9.49 -13.15 -17.68
C GLY A 532 -10.74 -12.66 -18.45
N PHE A 533 -11.62 -13.55 -18.92
CA PHE A 533 -12.91 -13.18 -19.50
C PHE A 533 -13.98 -14.26 -19.29
N VAL A 534 -15.26 -13.88 -19.40
CA VAL A 534 -16.40 -14.80 -19.43
C VAL A 534 -17.55 -14.21 -20.26
N ASN A 535 -18.34 -15.07 -20.90
CA ASN A 535 -19.61 -14.71 -21.52
C ASN A 535 -20.76 -15.40 -20.77
N ILE A 536 -21.84 -14.68 -20.47
CA ILE A 536 -23.06 -15.23 -19.84
C ILE A 536 -24.19 -15.16 -20.87
N ARG A 537 -24.71 -16.31 -21.31
CA ARG A 537 -25.69 -16.42 -22.41
C ARG A 537 -27.09 -16.80 -21.94
N GLY A 538 -28.09 -16.35 -22.69
CA GLY A 538 -29.42 -16.96 -22.70
C GLY A 538 -30.56 -16.04 -22.26
N LEU A 539 -30.30 -14.76 -22.02
CA LEU A 539 -31.34 -13.74 -21.95
C LEU A 539 -31.85 -13.44 -23.37
N ASN A 540 -33.09 -12.96 -23.50
CA ASN A 540 -33.58 -12.37 -24.75
C ASN A 540 -33.87 -10.89 -24.50
N PRO A 541 -33.15 -9.93 -25.12
CA PRO A 541 -33.38 -8.50 -24.92
C PRO A 541 -34.81 -8.07 -25.25
N ASP A 542 -35.47 -8.70 -26.23
CA ASP A 542 -36.81 -8.36 -26.68
C ASP A 542 -37.91 -8.68 -25.66
N HIS A 543 -37.62 -9.50 -24.65
CA HIS A 543 -38.56 -9.81 -23.56
C HIS A 543 -38.61 -8.74 -22.45
N TYR A 544 -37.75 -7.71 -22.53
CA TYR A 544 -37.56 -6.73 -21.47
C TYR A 544 -37.70 -5.30 -22.01
N SER A 545 -38.30 -4.39 -21.24
CA SER A 545 -38.23 -2.96 -21.57
C SER A 545 -36.79 -2.47 -21.57
N GLN A 546 -36.47 -1.33 -22.20
CA GLN A 546 -35.10 -0.80 -22.22
C GLN A 546 -34.52 -0.57 -20.82
N GLU A 547 -35.36 -0.15 -19.87
CA GLU A 547 -35.02 0.03 -18.46
C GLU A 547 -34.76 -1.32 -17.76
N ASP A 548 -35.68 -2.29 -17.88
CA ASP A 548 -35.50 -3.64 -17.33
C ASP A 548 -34.19 -4.26 -17.82
N ASN A 549 -33.94 -4.12 -19.13
CA ASN A 549 -32.72 -4.54 -19.80
C ASN A 549 -31.43 -3.95 -19.20
N ILE A 550 -31.48 -2.73 -18.65
CA ILE A 550 -30.39 -2.08 -17.90
C ILE A 550 -30.34 -2.57 -16.45
N LEU A 551 -31.49 -2.69 -15.77
CA LEU A 551 -31.56 -3.22 -14.39
C LEU A 551 -31.01 -4.65 -14.29
N LEU A 552 -31.30 -5.51 -15.27
CA LEU A 552 -30.72 -6.84 -15.40
C LEU A 552 -29.19 -6.80 -15.49
N PHE A 553 -28.66 -5.89 -16.32
CA PHE A 553 -27.22 -5.73 -16.51
C PHE A 553 -26.55 -5.26 -15.23
N LEU A 554 -27.13 -4.27 -14.56
CA LEU A 554 -26.65 -3.72 -13.29
C LEU A 554 -26.66 -4.77 -12.18
N GLY A 555 -27.74 -5.55 -12.07
CA GLY A 555 -27.96 -6.56 -11.02
C GLY A 555 -27.06 -7.77 -11.15
N ILE A 556 -26.89 -8.30 -12.38
CA ILE A 556 -25.95 -9.39 -12.65
C ILE A 556 -24.50 -8.91 -12.48
N SER A 557 -24.18 -7.71 -12.98
CA SER A 557 -22.84 -7.12 -12.86
C SER A 557 -22.38 -6.91 -11.42
N SER A 558 -23.30 -6.65 -10.48
CA SER A 558 -22.97 -6.48 -9.05
C SER A 558 -22.36 -7.71 -8.37
N TYR A 559 -22.38 -8.88 -9.00
CA TYR A 559 -21.67 -10.09 -8.53
C TYR A 559 -20.29 -10.27 -9.18
N ILE A 560 -19.97 -9.50 -10.23
CA ILE A 560 -18.68 -9.47 -10.92
C ILE A 560 -17.83 -8.30 -10.41
N GLY A 561 -18.40 -7.08 -10.41
CA GLY A 561 -17.80 -5.87 -9.88
C GLY A 561 -18.89 -4.89 -9.41
N GLU A 562 -18.85 -4.56 -8.12
CA GLU A 562 -19.84 -3.75 -7.43
C GLU A 562 -19.68 -2.24 -7.66
N LYS A 563 -18.46 -1.76 -7.91
CA LYS A 563 -18.18 -0.36 -8.28
C LYS A 563 -18.36 -0.16 -9.78
N ARG A 564 -18.88 1.00 -10.17
CA ARG A 564 -19.16 1.39 -11.57
C ARG A 564 -18.45 2.71 -11.86
N ALA A 565 -17.94 2.90 -13.08
CA ALA A 565 -17.12 4.06 -13.45
C ALA A 565 -17.77 4.97 -14.49
N LYS A 566 -17.39 6.26 -14.41
CA LYS A 566 -17.67 7.30 -15.41
C LYS A 566 -16.79 7.04 -16.64
N GLN A 567 -17.42 6.86 -17.80
CA GLN A 567 -16.72 6.46 -19.04
C GLN A 567 -16.28 7.64 -19.89
N ASP A 568 -16.82 8.84 -19.65
CA ASP A 568 -16.46 10.06 -20.36
C ASP A 568 -16.66 11.33 -19.52
N GLU A 569 -16.25 12.47 -20.09
CA GLU A 569 -16.22 13.78 -19.44
C GLU A 569 -17.60 14.39 -19.21
N ASP A 570 -18.62 13.85 -19.88
CA ASP A 570 -19.99 14.27 -19.69
C ASP A 570 -20.61 13.51 -18.49
N GLY A 571 -19.87 12.58 -17.87
CA GLY A 571 -20.26 11.85 -16.65
C GLY A 571 -20.99 10.54 -16.91
N ASN A 572 -20.98 10.04 -18.16
CA ASN A 572 -21.81 8.91 -18.55
C ASN A 572 -21.35 7.60 -17.91
N MET A 573 -22.25 6.98 -17.13
CA MET A 573 -22.01 5.68 -16.46
C MET A 573 -22.25 4.50 -17.40
N LEU A 574 -23.12 4.71 -18.40
CA LEU A 574 -23.47 3.77 -19.46
C LEU A 574 -23.05 4.35 -20.81
N MET A 575 -22.45 3.53 -21.67
CA MET A 575 -22.05 3.93 -23.03
C MET A 575 -22.79 3.05 -24.05
N HIS A 576 -23.55 3.69 -24.93
CA HIS A 576 -24.27 3.03 -26.02
C HIS A 576 -23.34 2.91 -27.24
N ILE A 577 -23.15 1.69 -27.76
CA ILE A 577 -22.19 1.36 -28.81
C ILE A 577 -22.97 0.84 -30.03
N SER A 578 -23.03 1.64 -31.09
CA SER A 578 -23.75 1.36 -32.34
C SER A 578 -23.24 2.30 -33.44
N ASP A 579 -23.41 1.96 -34.73
CA ASP A 579 -23.08 2.92 -35.80
C ASP A 579 -23.95 4.19 -35.69
N ALA A 580 -23.32 5.36 -35.68
CA ALA A 580 -24.02 6.64 -35.59
C ALA A 580 -24.58 7.06 -36.96
N LYS A 581 -25.61 6.36 -37.43
CA LYS A 581 -26.18 6.51 -38.79
C LYS A 581 -26.62 7.93 -39.15
N GLU A 582 -27.05 8.71 -38.16
CA GLU A 582 -27.43 10.13 -38.32
C GLU A 582 -26.24 11.11 -38.30
N SER A 583 -25.02 10.64 -38.05
CA SER A 583 -23.82 11.50 -38.00
C SER A 583 -23.43 12.01 -39.38
N ARG A 584 -23.09 13.31 -39.44
CA ARG A 584 -22.58 13.96 -40.66
C ARG A 584 -21.08 13.69 -40.90
N GLU A 585 -20.41 13.05 -39.95
CA GLU A 585 -18.99 12.71 -40.06
C GLU A 585 -18.81 11.39 -40.85
N LEU A 586 -17.77 11.33 -41.69
CA LEU A 586 -17.39 10.12 -42.42
C LEU A 586 -16.95 9.01 -41.46
N GLN A 587 -17.19 7.73 -41.82
CA GLN A 587 -16.94 6.56 -40.94
C GLN A 587 -15.52 6.52 -40.35
N GLN A 588 -14.49 6.83 -41.16
CA GLN A 588 -13.09 6.87 -40.74
C GLN A 588 -12.77 8.00 -39.75
N ASN A 589 -13.64 9.03 -39.65
CA ASN A 589 -13.50 10.17 -38.74
C ASN A 589 -14.35 10.02 -37.46
N ARG A 590 -15.08 8.91 -37.31
CA ARG A 590 -15.92 8.62 -36.14
C ARG A 590 -15.10 7.93 -35.03
N PRO A 591 -15.42 8.18 -33.75
CA PRO A 591 -14.94 7.34 -32.64
C PRO A 591 -15.26 5.86 -32.91
N THR A 592 -14.38 4.95 -32.51
CA THR A 592 -14.48 3.53 -32.88
C THR A 592 -15.82 2.90 -32.45
N ARG A 593 -16.28 3.24 -31.23
CA ARG A 593 -17.61 2.88 -30.69
C ARG A 593 -18.84 3.39 -31.45
N PHE A 594 -18.69 4.37 -32.35
CA PHE A 594 -19.78 4.97 -33.14
C PHE A 594 -19.64 4.75 -34.66
N SER A 595 -18.86 3.73 -35.07
CA SER A 595 -18.41 3.51 -36.44
C SER A 595 -18.53 2.06 -36.86
N SER A 596 -18.66 1.79 -38.16
CA SER A 596 -18.74 0.42 -38.71
C SER A 596 -17.38 -0.24 -38.98
N ARG A 597 -16.28 0.53 -39.03
CA ARG A 597 -14.91 0.03 -39.24
C ARG A 597 -14.50 -1.00 -38.18
N ALA A 598 -13.50 -1.82 -38.49
CA ALA A 598 -12.83 -2.63 -37.47
C ALA A 598 -12.16 -1.74 -36.42
N SER A 599 -12.05 -2.22 -35.18
CA SER A 599 -11.18 -1.60 -34.18
C SER A 599 -9.78 -2.21 -34.24
N THR A 600 -8.79 -1.44 -33.82
CA THR A 600 -7.48 -1.95 -33.41
C THR A 600 -7.60 -2.73 -32.10
N PHE A 601 -6.58 -3.50 -31.73
CA PHE A 601 -6.47 -4.04 -30.38
C PHE A 601 -6.17 -2.92 -29.38
N HIS A 602 -6.91 -2.90 -28.27
CA HIS A 602 -6.75 -1.90 -27.23
C HIS A 602 -7.18 -2.41 -25.86
N THR A 603 -6.85 -1.62 -24.85
CA THR A 603 -7.40 -1.66 -23.49
C THR A 603 -8.05 -0.29 -23.22
N ASP A 604 -9.23 -0.26 -22.62
CA ASP A 604 -9.82 0.97 -22.10
C ASP A 604 -8.87 1.63 -21.09
N ALA A 605 -8.76 2.97 -21.11
CA ALA A 605 -7.59 3.66 -20.56
C ALA A 605 -7.32 3.42 -19.06
N PHE A 606 -8.36 3.28 -18.22
CA PHE A 606 -8.22 3.13 -16.77
C PHE A 606 -9.22 2.15 -16.13
N CYS A 607 -9.99 1.41 -16.94
CA CYS A 607 -11.00 0.46 -16.48
C CYS A 607 -10.35 -0.82 -15.92
N ASP A 608 -10.86 -1.35 -14.81
CA ASP A 608 -10.47 -2.69 -14.30
C ASP A 608 -11.18 -3.80 -15.10
N ILE A 609 -12.52 -3.74 -15.17
CA ILE A 609 -13.38 -4.74 -15.80
C ILE A 609 -14.27 -4.08 -16.86
N LEU A 610 -14.06 -4.43 -18.12
CA LEU A 610 -14.96 -4.13 -19.21
C LEU A 610 -16.18 -5.06 -19.14
N ALA A 611 -17.37 -4.49 -19.06
CA ALA A 611 -18.64 -5.23 -19.16
C ALA A 611 -19.44 -4.77 -20.37
N LEU A 612 -19.94 -5.71 -21.16
CA LEU A 612 -20.71 -5.48 -22.38
C LEU A 612 -22.01 -6.28 -22.34
N GLN A 613 -23.11 -5.64 -22.75
CA GLN A 613 -24.39 -6.28 -22.95
C GLN A 613 -24.83 -6.12 -24.39
N THR A 614 -25.04 -7.23 -25.08
CA THR A 614 -25.48 -7.24 -26.48
C THR A 614 -26.99 -7.11 -26.56
N ARG A 615 -27.48 -6.05 -27.21
CA ARG A 615 -28.91 -5.86 -27.53
C ARG A 615 -29.26 -6.54 -28.85
N SER A 616 -28.42 -6.33 -29.85
CA SER A 616 -28.60 -6.87 -31.20
C SER A 616 -27.27 -6.92 -31.95
N CYS A 617 -27.15 -7.85 -32.88
CA CYS A 617 -25.95 -8.05 -33.70
C CYS A 617 -26.10 -7.36 -35.07
N ALA A 618 -24.97 -7.24 -35.78
CA ALA A 618 -24.96 -6.82 -37.18
C ALA A 618 -25.56 -7.92 -38.09
N ALA A 619 -25.84 -7.58 -39.35
CA ALA A 619 -26.16 -8.59 -40.37
C ALA A 619 -24.90 -9.38 -40.78
N GLU A 620 -23.75 -8.70 -40.89
CA GLU A 620 -22.46 -9.28 -41.25
C GLU A 620 -21.36 -8.76 -40.30
N GLY A 621 -20.54 -9.66 -39.76
CA GLY A 621 -19.37 -9.33 -38.91
C GLY A 621 -19.71 -8.68 -37.56
N GLY A 622 -18.78 -7.88 -37.05
CA GLY A 622 -18.95 -7.15 -35.78
C GLY A 622 -18.77 -7.97 -34.50
N ASN A 623 -18.23 -9.19 -34.61
CA ASN A 623 -17.89 -10.03 -33.46
C ASN A 623 -16.84 -9.33 -32.58
N HIS A 624 -16.86 -9.66 -31.28
CA HIS A 624 -15.88 -9.16 -30.33
C HIS A 624 -14.67 -10.10 -30.30
N ILE A 625 -13.47 -9.55 -30.18
CA ILE A 625 -12.23 -10.32 -30.23
C ILE A 625 -11.42 -9.99 -28.98
N VAL A 626 -10.79 -11.00 -28.37
CA VAL A 626 -9.91 -10.84 -27.20
C VAL A 626 -8.56 -11.52 -27.44
N ALA A 627 -7.50 -10.98 -26.86
CA ALA A 627 -6.15 -11.56 -26.90
C ALA A 627 -5.42 -11.33 -25.58
N SER A 628 -4.65 -12.34 -25.11
CA SER A 628 -3.94 -12.23 -23.84
C SER A 628 -2.74 -11.28 -23.88
N SER A 629 -2.72 -10.27 -23.01
CA SER A 629 -1.56 -9.40 -22.82
C SER A 629 -0.36 -10.17 -22.25
N SER A 630 -0.58 -11.27 -21.52
CA SER A 630 0.50 -12.14 -21.01
C SER A 630 1.13 -12.96 -22.14
N THR A 631 0.32 -13.45 -23.09
CA THR A 631 0.82 -14.19 -24.25
C THR A 631 1.51 -13.29 -25.26
N VAL A 632 0.95 -12.11 -25.54
CA VAL A 632 1.63 -11.05 -26.32
C VAL A 632 2.98 -10.71 -25.68
N TYR A 633 3.01 -10.48 -24.37
CA TYR A 633 4.26 -10.25 -23.63
C TYR A 633 5.27 -11.39 -23.77
N ASN A 634 4.83 -12.65 -23.60
CA ASN A 634 5.68 -13.83 -23.73
C ASN A 634 6.29 -13.94 -25.14
N LYS A 635 5.54 -13.58 -26.19
CA LYS A 635 6.06 -13.53 -27.56
C LYS A 635 7.05 -12.37 -27.75
N ILE A 636 6.79 -11.19 -27.18
CA ILE A 636 7.70 -10.02 -27.25
C ILE A 636 9.03 -10.29 -26.52
N VAL A 637 9.02 -10.78 -25.28
CA VAL A 637 10.25 -10.95 -24.47
C VAL A 637 11.24 -11.95 -25.11
N VAL A 638 10.73 -12.93 -25.84
CA VAL A 638 11.54 -13.92 -26.58
C VAL A 638 12.02 -13.37 -27.93
N THR A 639 11.19 -12.65 -28.67
CA THR A 639 11.49 -12.26 -30.08
C THR A 639 12.08 -10.87 -30.24
N ARG A 640 11.66 -9.89 -29.43
CA ARG A 640 12.02 -8.46 -29.50
C ARG A 640 12.17 -7.84 -28.10
N PRO A 641 13.16 -8.27 -27.29
CA PRO A 641 13.45 -7.69 -25.98
C PRO A 641 13.90 -6.21 -26.06
N ASP A 642 14.36 -5.77 -27.23
CA ASP A 642 14.61 -4.36 -27.55
C ASP A 642 13.32 -3.53 -27.54
N LEU A 643 12.25 -3.99 -28.21
CA LEU A 643 10.97 -3.30 -28.22
C LEU A 643 10.22 -3.42 -26.89
N LEU A 644 10.44 -4.50 -26.13
CA LEU A 644 9.99 -4.60 -24.74
C LEU A 644 10.50 -3.41 -23.90
N ALA A 645 11.78 -3.06 -24.05
CA ALA A 645 12.35 -1.90 -23.37
C ALA A 645 11.73 -0.57 -23.86
N VAL A 646 11.36 -0.46 -25.14
CA VAL A 646 10.65 0.72 -25.68
C VAL A 646 9.24 0.84 -25.08
N LEU A 647 8.47 -0.26 -25.01
CA LEU A 647 7.14 -0.31 -24.41
C LEU A 647 7.14 0.04 -22.91
N ALA A 648 8.22 -0.28 -22.21
CA ALA A 648 8.44 0.01 -20.79
C ALA A 648 8.81 1.48 -20.48
N ARG A 649 9.27 2.26 -21.46
CA ARG A 649 9.72 3.64 -21.21
C ARG A 649 8.53 4.56 -20.88
N PRO A 650 8.64 5.47 -19.89
CA PRO A 650 7.60 6.43 -19.55
C PRO A 650 7.57 7.64 -20.51
N ASN A 651 7.69 7.40 -21.81
CA ASN A 651 7.80 8.45 -22.84
C ASN A 651 6.66 8.45 -23.87
N TRP A 652 5.67 7.57 -23.76
CA TRP A 652 4.55 7.50 -24.73
C TRP A 652 3.56 8.64 -24.51
N PRO A 653 3.38 9.54 -25.50
CA PRO A 653 2.57 10.73 -25.35
C PRO A 653 1.11 10.43 -25.71
N PHE A 654 0.25 10.11 -24.73
CA PHE A 654 -1.18 9.95 -24.97
C PHE A 654 -1.85 11.31 -25.20
N ASP A 655 -2.48 11.53 -26.35
CA ASP A 655 -3.32 12.71 -26.64
C ASP A 655 -4.73 12.54 -26.06
N SER A 656 -4.82 12.57 -24.74
CA SER A 656 -6.10 12.71 -24.03
C SER A 656 -6.57 14.15 -24.09
N ARG A 657 -7.19 14.53 -25.21
CA ARG A 657 -7.85 15.83 -25.49
C ARG A 657 -8.98 16.24 -24.50
N GLY A 658 -9.17 15.47 -23.44
CA GLY A 658 -10.17 15.70 -22.41
C GLY A 658 -9.54 16.20 -21.12
N ARG A 659 -10.33 16.90 -20.31
CA ARG A 659 -10.03 17.20 -18.91
C ARG A 659 -9.96 15.94 -18.03
N LEU A 660 -10.57 14.82 -18.43
CA LEU A 660 -10.66 13.58 -17.64
C LEU A 660 -9.32 12.86 -17.41
N PHE A 661 -8.35 13.01 -18.31
CA PHE A 661 -7.06 12.33 -18.19
C PHE A 661 -5.95 13.33 -18.46
N ASP A 662 -5.11 13.58 -17.45
CA ASP A 662 -3.96 14.47 -17.59
C ASP A 662 -3.03 13.99 -18.72
N CYS A 663 -2.51 14.94 -19.50
CA CYS A 663 -1.58 14.72 -20.62
C CYS A 663 -0.21 14.23 -20.13
N ASN A 664 -0.17 13.00 -19.63
CA ASN A 664 1.00 12.41 -19.01
C ASN A 664 1.64 11.35 -19.92
N LYS A 665 2.95 11.50 -20.14
CA LYS A 665 3.78 10.44 -20.72
C LYS A 665 3.82 9.26 -19.73
N ARG A 666 3.49 8.06 -20.20
CA ARG A 666 3.50 6.83 -19.39
C ARG A 666 3.99 5.62 -20.21
N PRO A 667 4.41 4.52 -19.58
CA PRO A 667 4.66 3.26 -20.30
C PRO A 667 3.38 2.72 -20.93
N LEU A 668 3.54 1.89 -21.96
CA LEU A 668 2.45 1.02 -22.44
C LEU A 668 2.46 -0.30 -21.68
N LEU A 669 3.65 -0.84 -21.41
CA LEU A 669 3.85 -2.12 -20.74
C LEU A 669 4.38 -1.91 -19.32
N PHE A 670 3.76 -2.58 -18.35
CA PHE A 670 4.16 -2.56 -16.94
C PHE A 670 4.29 -4.00 -16.40
N TYR A 671 5.23 -4.20 -15.48
CA TYR A 671 5.28 -5.39 -14.63
C TYR A 671 5.11 -4.97 -13.16
N HIS A 672 3.91 -5.15 -12.62
CA HIS A 672 3.53 -4.67 -11.28
C HIS A 672 2.70 -5.74 -10.54
N GLY A 673 2.91 -5.89 -9.23
CA GLY A 673 2.18 -6.90 -8.43
C GLY A 673 2.39 -8.35 -8.85
N GLY A 674 3.47 -8.66 -9.59
CA GLY A 674 3.72 -9.98 -10.19
C GLY A 674 2.92 -10.25 -11.48
N ARG A 675 2.29 -9.22 -12.07
CA ARG A 675 1.48 -9.32 -13.28
C ARG A 675 2.02 -8.41 -14.38
N VAL A 676 1.84 -8.82 -15.63
CA VAL A 676 1.96 -7.92 -16.77
C VAL A 676 0.66 -7.16 -16.94
N ILE A 677 0.77 -5.84 -17.07
CA ILE A 677 -0.33 -4.94 -17.38
C ILE A 677 0.05 -4.20 -18.67
N LEU A 678 -0.80 -4.29 -19.68
CA LEU A 678 -0.66 -3.57 -20.93
C LEU A 678 -1.74 -2.49 -20.97
N ASN A 679 -1.33 -1.22 -21.09
CA ASN A 679 -2.23 -0.08 -21.22
C ASN A 679 -2.02 0.55 -22.60
N PHE A 680 -2.77 0.05 -23.58
CA PHE A 680 -2.48 0.21 -25.00
C PHE A 680 -3.72 0.68 -25.75
N ALA A 681 -3.58 1.74 -26.55
CA ALA A 681 -4.55 2.15 -27.56
C ALA A 681 -3.79 2.95 -28.62
N ARG A 682 -4.06 2.70 -29.92
CA ARG A 682 -3.30 3.31 -31.02
C ARG A 682 -3.76 4.74 -31.29
N GLU A 683 -5.08 4.96 -31.35
CA GLU A 683 -5.71 6.23 -31.72
C GLU A 683 -5.22 7.44 -30.89
N PRO A 684 -5.04 7.37 -29.55
CA PRO A 684 -4.45 8.48 -28.77
C PRO A 684 -2.97 8.75 -29.02
N LEU A 685 -2.22 7.80 -29.61
CA LEU A 685 -0.77 7.87 -29.80
C LEU A 685 -0.37 8.29 -31.22
N ILE A 686 -1.16 7.92 -32.23
CA ILE A 686 -0.89 8.24 -33.65
C ILE A 686 -2.00 9.04 -34.36
N GLY A 687 -3.19 9.19 -33.77
CA GLY A 687 -4.34 9.81 -34.43
C GLY A 687 -5.19 8.82 -35.25
N LEU A 688 -6.02 9.37 -36.14
CA LEU A 688 -6.70 8.64 -37.22
C LEU A 688 -6.35 9.32 -38.56
N ASP A 689 -6.58 8.64 -39.70
CA ASP A 689 -6.13 9.04 -41.04
C ASP A 689 -6.36 10.52 -41.41
N ASN A 690 -7.51 11.10 -41.01
CA ASN A 690 -7.84 12.51 -41.25
C ASN A 690 -8.03 13.31 -39.94
N ILE A 691 -7.53 12.78 -38.82
CA ILE A 691 -7.64 13.40 -37.50
C ILE A 691 -6.26 13.33 -36.84
N GLU A 692 -5.47 14.35 -37.13
CA GLU A 692 -4.21 14.60 -36.44
C GLU A 692 -4.42 14.74 -34.94
N ARG A 693 -3.32 14.53 -34.20
CA ARG A 693 -3.23 14.77 -32.76
C ARG A 693 -3.16 16.27 -32.45
N THR A 694 -3.35 16.63 -31.20
CA THR A 694 -3.30 18.03 -30.74
C THR A 694 -1.93 18.64 -31.05
N GLU A 695 -1.93 19.87 -31.55
CA GLU A 695 -0.72 20.60 -31.92
C GLU A 695 0.27 20.68 -30.74
N GLY A 696 1.56 20.51 -31.02
CA GLY A 696 2.62 20.51 -30.01
C GLY A 696 2.87 19.18 -29.29
N PHE A 697 2.05 18.13 -29.50
CA PHE A 697 2.39 16.80 -29.02
C PHE A 697 3.54 16.18 -29.83
N PRO A 698 4.50 15.48 -29.17
CA PRO A 698 5.59 14.84 -29.89
C PRO A 698 5.10 13.64 -30.72
N ALA A 699 5.63 13.56 -31.94
CA ALA A 699 5.51 12.38 -32.79
C ALA A 699 6.21 11.16 -32.16
N LEU A 700 5.73 9.96 -32.48
CA LEU A 700 6.40 8.71 -32.10
C LEU A 700 7.65 8.48 -32.95
N SER A 701 8.69 7.93 -32.31
CA SER A 701 9.88 7.43 -33.01
C SER A 701 9.57 6.19 -33.86
N GLU A 702 10.52 5.77 -34.69
CA GLU A 702 10.37 4.58 -35.54
C GLU A 702 10.22 3.31 -34.69
N GLU A 703 11.02 3.14 -33.65
CA GLU A 703 10.95 1.99 -32.73
C GLU A 703 9.65 2.00 -31.91
N GLN A 704 9.11 3.18 -31.60
CA GLN A 704 7.79 3.30 -30.98
C GLN A 704 6.68 2.85 -31.93
N ARG A 705 6.72 3.24 -33.21
CA ARG A 705 5.73 2.77 -34.21
C ARG A 705 5.83 1.26 -34.42
N GLU A 706 7.05 0.76 -34.58
CA GLU A 706 7.33 -0.68 -34.70
C GLU A 706 6.78 -1.48 -33.50
N ALA A 707 6.95 -0.97 -32.27
CA ALA A 707 6.39 -1.60 -31.07
C ALA A 707 4.85 -1.58 -31.02
N LEU A 708 4.18 -0.58 -31.60
CA LEU A 708 2.71 -0.59 -31.73
C LEU A 708 2.24 -1.66 -32.74
N ASP A 709 2.97 -1.82 -33.84
CA ASP A 709 2.66 -2.79 -34.90
C ASP A 709 2.98 -4.23 -34.46
N LEU A 710 4.01 -4.42 -33.63
CA LEU A 710 4.32 -5.69 -32.99
C LEU A 710 3.19 -6.15 -32.04
N ILE A 711 2.64 -5.25 -31.22
CA ILE A 711 1.52 -5.61 -30.34
C ILE A 711 0.29 -6.02 -31.16
N GLU A 712 -0.08 -5.24 -32.18
CA GLU A 712 -1.23 -5.51 -33.04
C GLU A 712 -1.11 -6.86 -33.79
N SER A 713 0.08 -7.18 -34.30
CA SER A 713 0.35 -8.44 -35.00
C SER A 713 0.34 -9.66 -34.06
N LEU A 714 1.01 -9.59 -32.90
CA LEU A 714 1.03 -10.69 -31.93
C LEU A 714 -0.33 -10.92 -31.25
N ALA A 715 -1.10 -9.85 -31.01
CA ALA A 715 -2.47 -9.97 -30.52
C ALA A 715 -3.36 -10.68 -31.54
N ARG A 716 -3.24 -10.32 -32.82
CA ARG A 716 -3.97 -10.94 -33.94
C ARG A 716 -3.59 -12.40 -34.16
N GLU A 717 -2.33 -12.76 -33.99
CA GLU A 717 -1.85 -14.14 -34.06
C GLU A 717 -2.45 -15.01 -32.93
N SER A 718 -2.64 -14.43 -31.74
CA SER A 718 -3.10 -15.14 -30.53
C SER A 718 -4.57 -14.90 -30.15
N GLN A 719 -5.37 -14.35 -31.07
CA GLN A 719 -6.72 -13.89 -30.79
C GLN A 719 -7.75 -15.01 -30.66
N LEU A 720 -8.76 -14.78 -29.82
CA LEU A 720 -10.01 -15.53 -29.80
C LEU A 720 -11.15 -14.60 -30.26
N THR A 721 -11.85 -14.98 -31.34
CA THR A 721 -13.10 -14.32 -31.75
C THR A 721 -14.26 -14.92 -30.97
N LEU A 722 -14.97 -14.09 -30.20
CA LEU A 722 -16.15 -14.46 -29.45
C LEU A 722 -17.38 -14.47 -30.38
N ASN A 723 -18.06 -15.61 -30.45
CA ASN A 723 -19.38 -15.75 -31.08
C ASN A 723 -20.43 -15.08 -30.17
N ILE A 724 -20.81 -13.82 -30.45
CA ILE A 724 -21.69 -13.05 -29.56
C ILE A 724 -23.15 -13.11 -30.04
N GLN A 725 -24.08 -13.34 -29.12
CA GLN A 725 -25.52 -13.40 -29.40
C GLN A 725 -26.31 -12.27 -28.71
N PRO A 726 -27.50 -11.88 -29.21
CA PRO A 726 -28.39 -10.98 -28.50
C PRO A 726 -28.73 -11.51 -27.10
N GLY A 727 -28.56 -10.68 -26.07
CA GLY A 727 -28.76 -11.04 -24.66
C GLY A 727 -27.51 -11.51 -23.93
N ASP A 728 -26.39 -11.74 -24.63
CA ASP A 728 -25.12 -12.07 -24.00
C ASP A 728 -24.60 -10.93 -23.12
N LEU A 729 -24.06 -11.28 -21.95
CA LEU A 729 -23.31 -10.40 -21.06
C LEU A 729 -21.85 -10.86 -21.01
N THR A 730 -20.95 -10.09 -21.62
CA THR A 730 -19.52 -10.37 -21.69
C THR A 730 -18.76 -9.53 -20.67
N PHE A 731 -17.91 -10.16 -19.86
CA PHE A 731 -17.04 -9.50 -18.88
C PHE A 731 -15.57 -9.81 -19.19
N ILE A 732 -14.72 -8.79 -19.20
CA ILE A 732 -13.32 -8.85 -19.63
C ILE A 732 -12.45 -8.09 -18.61
N ASN A 733 -11.36 -8.71 -18.14
CA ASN A 733 -10.32 -8.02 -17.39
C ASN A 733 -9.48 -7.16 -18.33
N ASN A 734 -9.70 -5.86 -18.25
CA ASN A 734 -9.15 -4.90 -19.19
C ASN A 734 -7.64 -4.63 -18.99
N HIS A 735 -7.07 -5.04 -17.85
CA HIS A 735 -5.61 -5.01 -17.63
C HIS A 735 -4.89 -6.27 -18.11
N ALA A 736 -5.62 -7.39 -18.21
CA ALA A 736 -5.08 -8.69 -18.58
C ALA A 736 -5.20 -9.00 -20.07
N LEU A 737 -6.24 -8.46 -20.74
CA LEU A 737 -6.59 -8.78 -22.12
C LEU A 737 -6.69 -7.51 -22.98
N LEU A 738 -6.11 -7.58 -24.16
CA LEU A 738 -6.45 -6.70 -25.27
C LEU A 738 -7.81 -7.12 -25.84
N HIS A 739 -8.61 -6.16 -26.31
CA HIS A 739 -9.84 -6.43 -27.02
C HIS A 739 -9.92 -5.64 -28.33
N SER A 740 -10.64 -6.20 -29.30
CA SER A 740 -10.95 -5.56 -30.58
C SER A 740 -12.31 -6.01 -31.13
N ARG A 741 -12.63 -5.59 -32.35
CA ARG A 741 -13.92 -5.84 -33.00
C ARG A 741 -13.73 -5.88 -34.52
N GLU A 742 -14.32 -6.89 -35.16
CA GLU A 742 -14.40 -6.97 -36.62
C GLU A 742 -15.16 -5.76 -37.20
N SER A 743 -14.85 -5.37 -38.45
CA SER A 743 -15.76 -4.51 -39.22
C SER A 743 -17.14 -5.15 -39.34
N PHE A 744 -18.19 -4.34 -39.45
CA PHE A 744 -19.56 -4.84 -39.60
C PHE A 744 -20.38 -4.09 -40.63
N LYS A 745 -21.48 -4.72 -41.03
CA LYS A 745 -22.50 -4.15 -41.88
C LYS A 745 -23.87 -4.48 -41.28
N ASP A 746 -24.64 -3.42 -41.04
CA ASP A 746 -26.04 -3.52 -40.63
C ASP A 746 -26.96 -3.61 -41.86
N ASP A 747 -28.18 -4.08 -41.64
CA ASP A 747 -29.27 -3.98 -42.60
C ASP A 747 -30.52 -3.30 -41.97
N SER A 748 -31.70 -3.48 -42.56
CA SER A 748 -32.96 -2.90 -42.05
C SER A 748 -33.56 -3.62 -40.83
N LYS A 749 -33.07 -4.81 -40.49
CA LYS A 749 -33.55 -5.66 -39.38
C LYS A 749 -32.48 -5.87 -38.30
N SER A 750 -31.22 -5.92 -38.70
CA SER A 750 -30.07 -6.31 -37.89
C SER A 750 -29.14 -5.10 -37.76
N ASN A 751 -29.25 -4.40 -36.63
CA ASN A 751 -28.43 -3.25 -36.29
C ASN A 751 -27.57 -3.61 -35.08
N ARG A 752 -26.24 -3.51 -35.18
CA ARG A 752 -25.36 -3.80 -34.04
C ARG A 752 -25.53 -2.78 -32.93
N TYR A 753 -25.96 -3.23 -31.75
CA TYR A 753 -26.18 -2.37 -30.59
C TYR A 753 -25.77 -3.07 -29.30
N LEU A 754 -24.81 -2.47 -28.59
CA LEU A 754 -24.34 -2.91 -27.27
C LEU A 754 -24.47 -1.77 -26.26
N VAL A 755 -24.58 -2.12 -24.98
CA VAL A 755 -24.39 -1.19 -23.86
C VAL A 755 -23.16 -1.62 -23.07
N ARG A 756 -22.26 -0.68 -22.78
CA ARG A 756 -21.02 -0.89 -22.02
C ARG A 756 -21.10 -0.30 -20.63
N MET A 757 -20.52 -1.00 -19.65
CA MET A 757 -20.15 -0.50 -18.34
C MET A 757 -18.66 -0.71 -18.09
N TRP A 758 -18.08 0.15 -17.25
CA TRP A 758 -16.79 -0.09 -16.60
C TRP A 758 -17.04 -0.44 -15.14
N LEU A 759 -16.54 -1.59 -14.70
CA LEU A 759 -16.78 -2.16 -13.37
C LEU A 759 -15.47 -2.33 -12.60
N LYS A 760 -15.55 -2.35 -11.27
CA LYS A 760 -14.43 -2.68 -10.38
C LYS A 760 -14.92 -3.55 -9.23
N ASN A 761 -14.14 -4.57 -8.91
CA ASN A 761 -14.31 -5.42 -7.74
C ASN A 761 -13.27 -5.03 -6.70
N GLU A 762 -13.64 -4.38 -5.60
CA GLU A 762 -12.68 -3.82 -4.63
C GLU A 762 -11.76 -4.89 -4.02
N VAL A 763 -12.21 -6.14 -3.95
CA VAL A 763 -11.48 -7.26 -3.33
C VAL A 763 -10.51 -7.92 -4.31
N LEU A 764 -10.87 -8.02 -5.59
CA LEU A 764 -10.13 -8.77 -6.62
C LEU A 764 -9.34 -7.87 -7.59
N ALA A 765 -9.68 -6.59 -7.68
CA ALA A 765 -9.05 -5.62 -8.57
C ALA A 765 -7.52 -5.63 -8.41
N TRP A 766 -6.83 -5.48 -9.52
CA TRP A 766 -5.37 -5.50 -9.52
C TRP A 766 -4.84 -4.19 -8.95
N LYS A 767 -3.80 -4.26 -8.11
CA LYS A 767 -3.01 -3.07 -7.78
C LYS A 767 -2.41 -2.53 -9.08
N LEU A 768 -2.64 -1.25 -9.35
CA LEU A 768 -2.16 -0.58 -10.54
C LEU A 768 -0.85 0.17 -10.26
N PRO A 769 0.06 0.27 -11.24
CA PRO A 769 1.24 1.13 -11.14
C PRO A 769 0.80 2.60 -11.01
N TYR A 770 1.59 3.41 -10.30
CA TYR A 770 1.31 4.82 -9.98
C TYR A 770 0.75 5.64 -11.16
N GLN A 771 1.31 5.46 -12.35
CA GLN A 771 0.91 6.17 -13.58
C GLN A 771 -0.55 5.90 -14.02
N LEU A 772 -1.17 4.82 -13.54
CA LEU A 772 -2.56 4.44 -13.85
C LEU A 772 -3.52 4.67 -12.66
N GLN A 773 -3.00 4.80 -11.44
CA GLN A 773 -3.82 4.93 -10.22
C GLN A 773 -4.70 6.18 -10.23
N MET A 774 -4.15 7.36 -10.57
CA MET A 774 -4.93 8.61 -10.56
C MET A 774 -6.10 8.58 -11.55
N GLY A 775 -5.88 8.07 -12.77
CA GLY A 775 -6.95 7.96 -13.76
C GLY A 775 -8.02 6.94 -13.36
N ASN A 776 -7.62 5.80 -12.78
CA ASN A 776 -8.56 4.80 -12.25
C ASN A 776 -9.36 5.35 -11.06
N GLN A 777 -8.70 5.97 -10.07
CA GLN A 777 -9.38 6.58 -8.94
C GLN A 777 -10.36 7.67 -9.41
N ARG A 778 -10.00 8.46 -10.41
CA ARG A 778 -10.86 9.53 -10.92
C ARG A 778 -12.17 9.01 -11.53
N ILE A 779 -12.14 7.91 -12.28
CA ILE A 779 -13.36 7.36 -12.90
C ILE A 779 -14.28 6.62 -11.91
N TYR A 780 -13.75 6.07 -10.81
CA TYR A 780 -14.53 5.31 -9.80
C TYR A 780 -14.87 6.07 -8.51
N GLU A 781 -14.11 7.12 -8.14
CA GLU A 781 -14.18 7.74 -6.80
C GLU A 781 -14.26 9.27 -6.82
N SER A 782 -13.99 9.93 -7.95
CA SER A 782 -14.05 11.39 -8.01
C SER A 782 -15.47 11.92 -8.16
N ASN A 783 -15.79 12.94 -7.36
CA ASN A 783 -17.03 13.72 -7.42
C ASN A 783 -16.92 14.96 -8.34
N GLU A 784 -15.88 15.06 -9.17
CA GLU A 784 -15.70 16.17 -10.14
C GLU A 784 -16.81 16.25 -11.20
N LEU A 785 -17.40 15.11 -11.56
CA LEU A 785 -18.47 15.00 -12.56
C LEU A 785 -19.69 14.36 -11.92
N GLU A 786 -20.86 14.90 -12.22
CA GLU A 786 -22.16 14.29 -11.92
C GLU A 786 -22.34 12.98 -12.71
N GLU A 787 -22.99 11.98 -12.12
CA GLU A 787 -23.27 10.72 -12.80
C GLU A 787 -24.45 10.86 -13.77
N LYS A 788 -24.28 10.40 -15.01
CA LYS A 788 -25.36 10.34 -16.00
C LYS A 788 -25.69 8.91 -16.39
N TRP A 789 -26.92 8.53 -16.06
CA TRP A 789 -27.50 7.21 -16.28
C TRP A 789 -28.42 7.23 -17.50
N ASN A 790 -27.84 7.29 -18.70
CA ASN A 790 -28.62 7.22 -19.94
C ASN A 790 -29.17 5.81 -20.12
N ILE A 791 -30.50 5.65 -20.01
CA ILE A 791 -31.18 4.37 -20.25
C ILE A 791 -31.31 4.10 -21.76
N VAL A 792 -31.44 5.16 -22.56
CA VAL A 792 -31.73 5.14 -24.00
C VAL A 792 -30.58 5.79 -24.77
N ALA A 793 -30.22 5.19 -25.91
CA ALA A 793 -29.23 5.77 -26.81
C ALA A 793 -29.71 7.11 -27.40
N VAL A 794 -28.92 8.16 -27.23
CA VAL A 794 -29.18 9.49 -27.82
C VAL A 794 -28.49 9.59 -29.19
N PRO A 795 -29.18 9.97 -30.28
CA PRO A 795 -28.55 10.12 -31.60
C PRO A 795 -27.36 11.10 -31.61
N LYS A 796 -26.21 10.64 -32.11
CA LYS A 796 -24.96 11.42 -32.18
C LYS A 796 -24.77 12.03 -33.57
N LEU A 797 -25.11 13.29 -33.73
CA LEU A 797 -25.00 14.03 -35.01
C LEU A 797 -23.57 14.53 -35.34
N ARG A 798 -22.75 14.80 -34.30
CA ARG A 798 -21.39 15.34 -34.38
C ARG A 798 -20.54 14.78 -33.22
N PHE A 799 -19.22 14.80 -33.38
CA PHE A 799 -18.25 14.39 -32.35
C PHE A 799 -17.25 15.51 -32.06
N LYS A 800 -17.00 15.79 -30.78
CA LYS A 800 -15.91 16.65 -30.30
C LYS A 800 -14.57 16.09 -30.80
N PRO A 801 -13.54 16.90 -31.12
CA PRO A 801 -12.22 16.40 -31.52
C PRO A 801 -11.57 15.47 -30.48
N SER A 802 -11.97 15.58 -29.20
CA SER A 802 -11.57 14.70 -28.12
C SER A 802 -12.24 13.32 -28.16
N GLU A 803 -13.55 13.25 -28.45
CA GLU A 803 -14.28 11.99 -28.54
C GLU A 803 -13.73 11.07 -29.65
N ARG A 804 -13.19 11.64 -30.73
CA ARG A 804 -12.76 10.93 -31.95
C ARG A 804 -11.48 10.11 -31.79
N LEU A 805 -10.59 10.50 -30.86
CA LEU A 805 -9.36 9.77 -30.56
C LEU A 805 -9.51 8.79 -29.38
N CYS A 806 -10.69 8.74 -28.75
CA CYS A 806 -11.05 7.69 -27.80
C CYS A 806 -11.65 6.49 -28.54
N SER A 807 -11.13 5.30 -28.26
CA SER A 807 -11.69 4.00 -28.65
C SER A 807 -13.15 3.86 -28.17
#